data_AF-A0A2T9YHI7-F1
#
_entry.id   AF-A0A2T9YHI7-F1
#
_cell.length_a   1.000
_cell.length_b   1.000
_cell.length_c   1.000
_cell.angle_alpha   90.00
_cell.angle_beta   90.00
_cell.angle_gamma   90.00
#
_symmetry.space_group_name_H-M   'P 1'
#
loop_
_entity.id
_entity.type
_entity.pdbx_description
1 polymer ?
#
loop_
_entity_poly.entity_id
_entity_poly.type
_entity_poly.pdbx_seq_one_letter_code
_entity_poly.pdbx_strand_id
1 'polypeptide(L)'
;MANLECKSCSGLTCAVNPSLESSNEPSMHESLVRNVPKPFRFNCFYTKKTFVNDHISTELADKLISEGVLLRATLRSSKNNTDSYATINYVSSSAKNLPDSCSIGSDIYICGPINRNRAAYGDIVAVKLLTELEATKSHSRYVIDHKNKTYKVTPNINADGSTPVANSKYALKKSYYTESTLSDLKPLPYGKIVSILHSPSDQPLVFGKITKISSNGCFLLLSSSSDDFMIHIDDLVKTTDISTSIQSFLEKKPYYIAKKLFWRSQYRFPIAKIIKPLGFLDFENFQNQNILYKYDIFHDSFSDSIIKSIPSDTWSVPKSEFKHRLDLTKECIFTVDPFSSKDLDDAISCWEMGDGLICVGVHIADVSYFIHQGSELDIEAQNRSTTVYLVNRAIQMIPPILSTNLCSLVPGKDRLAVSVIWKINKFGEIIDTWIGRSIIHSTCKLSYKDAQNVIDNGSLPLEFTNSKPSKIFASGINLDKNLHRKKNLIKNVENSIIALNSFAKILRKNRFNSSCLSIGLPKLAFSLDNHSNPTSAYIYELNLSNFMIEELMILANVSIARYIYINKGNVSFLRRHSKPLSDRLEKICSKIQKLGYNFDSTSAGTIQSSLNLISDPIKKNVTGFLLVSAFKPANYFCLDDANGDIDFAHHYALNTPLYTHYTSPIRRYPDIVVHRLLLACLNHKNDQTEIQKTLKCLTAKRLSEIANHSNFRKENAKIASKESTTLYLYKYLVSKDSENNFKKTVAYIYNIDSSKIKIFVPKFALETELTFSHIAQPSKKYSPMGIEFKLKRWKCASDFCSVEMFWDKISDQKKKTTGSNLSSDTECDLDVAMKSLNIKTEIIEYPTCLTAPVSPKAVPSDNFTKILRIFDKIHIYLVPELSKNKINIKPIYVLP
;
A
#
# COMPACT_ATOMS: atom_id res chain seq x y z
N MET A 1 -44.11 26.08 3.84
CA MET A 1 -45.08 26.63 4.83
C MET A 1 -44.54 26.26 6.21
N ALA A 2 -44.09 27.15 7.08
CA ALA A 2 -44.30 28.59 7.18
C ALA A 2 -42.99 29.37 7.40
N ASN A 3 -42.93 30.51 6.71
CA ASN A 3 -42.30 31.79 7.02
C ASN A 3 -40.97 31.84 7.80
N LEU A 4 -39.91 32.15 7.07
CA LEU A 4 -39.00 33.24 7.43
C LEU A 4 -38.51 33.90 6.13
N GLU A 5 -38.73 35.21 6.07
CA GLU A 5 -38.54 36.11 4.95
C GLU A 5 -37.05 36.33 4.65
N CYS A 6 -36.68 36.37 3.37
CA CYS A 6 -35.52 37.13 2.94
C CYS A 6 -35.95 38.03 1.77
N LYS A 7 -35.95 39.33 2.04
CA LYS A 7 -36.28 40.40 1.11
C LYS A 7 -35.16 40.59 0.09
N SER A 8 -35.57 40.62 -1.18
CA SER A 8 -35.10 41.49 -2.26
C SER A 8 -33.60 41.79 -2.40
N CYS A 9 -33.03 41.35 -3.53
CA CYS A 9 -32.40 42.30 -4.45
C CYS A 9 -32.68 41.88 -5.90
N SER A 10 -33.17 42.86 -6.63
CA SER A 10 -33.80 42.87 -7.95
C SER A 10 -32.81 43.15 -9.08
N GLY A 11 -33.15 42.66 -10.28
CA GLY A 11 -32.60 43.07 -11.58
C GLY A 11 -33.10 42.09 -12.64
N LEU A 12 -34.32 42.26 -13.17
CA LEU A 12 -34.63 42.91 -14.47
C LEU A 12 -33.86 42.28 -15.67
N THR A 13 -34.45 41.88 -16.80
CA THR A 13 -35.84 41.86 -17.30
C THR A 13 -35.85 41.09 -18.64
N CYS A 14 -36.98 40.40 -18.87
CA CYS A 14 -37.76 40.27 -20.12
C CYS A 14 -37.11 40.37 -21.51
N ALA A 15 -37.49 39.42 -22.36
CA ALA A 15 -38.13 39.73 -23.64
C ALA A 15 -39.40 38.86 -23.76
N VAL A 16 -40.52 39.52 -24.08
CA VAL A 16 -41.90 39.01 -24.07
C VAL A 16 -42.53 39.37 -25.43
N ASN A 17 -43.32 38.42 -25.97
CA ASN A 17 -44.52 38.57 -26.82
C ASN A 17 -44.41 38.86 -28.34
N PRO A 18 -45.50 38.70 -29.14
CA PRO A 18 -46.78 37.96 -28.91
C PRO A 18 -47.44 37.25 -30.14
N SER A 19 -48.47 36.45 -29.83
CA SER A 19 -49.82 36.30 -30.45
C SER A 19 -50.06 35.75 -31.87
N LEU A 20 -50.93 34.71 -31.95
CA LEU A 20 -52.27 34.65 -32.61
C LEU A 20 -52.90 33.27 -32.28
N GLU A 21 -53.91 33.21 -31.38
CA GLU A 21 -55.36 33.01 -31.65
C GLU A 21 -55.73 31.69 -32.36
N SER A 22 -56.79 30.91 -32.08
CA SER A 22 -57.74 30.72 -30.98
C SER A 22 -58.68 29.58 -31.44
N SER A 23 -58.96 28.55 -30.61
CA SER A 23 -60.25 27.83 -30.58
C SER A 23 -60.27 26.76 -29.47
N ASN A 24 -61.18 26.97 -28.51
CA ASN A 24 -61.69 26.00 -27.52
C ASN A 24 -62.64 25.01 -28.25
N GLU A 25 -62.92 23.76 -27.88
CA GLU A 25 -63.07 23.03 -26.60
C GLU A 25 -62.80 21.50 -26.82
N PRO A 26 -63.17 20.56 -25.91
CA PRO A 26 -62.46 20.09 -24.74
C PRO A 26 -61.95 18.63 -24.91
N SER A 27 -60.65 18.37 -24.70
CA SER A 27 -60.11 17.02 -24.82
C SER A 27 -60.25 16.21 -23.52
N MET A 28 -60.99 15.09 -23.61
CA MET A 28 -60.81 13.94 -22.74
C MET A 28 -59.33 13.55 -22.69
N HIS A 29 -58.67 13.69 -21.53
CA HIS A 29 -57.50 12.88 -21.17
C HIS A 29 -57.25 12.98 -19.66
N GLU A 30 -58.17 12.40 -18.89
CA GLU A 30 -57.97 12.07 -17.48
C GLU A 30 -57.44 10.64 -17.36
N SER A 31 -56.22 10.40 -17.85
CA SER A 31 -55.44 9.20 -17.52
C SER A 31 -54.04 9.36 -18.08
N LEU A 32 -53.00 9.17 -17.23
CA LEU A 32 -51.56 9.15 -17.53
C LEU A 32 -50.72 10.37 -17.08
N VAL A 33 -50.93 10.89 -15.86
CA VAL A 33 -49.81 11.48 -15.08
C VAL A 33 -49.97 11.12 -13.59
N ARG A 34 -49.76 9.84 -13.25
CA ARG A 34 -49.40 9.41 -11.89
C ARG A 34 -48.42 8.27 -12.01
N ASN A 35 -47.12 8.58 -12.06
CA ASN A 35 -46.04 7.69 -11.60
C ASN A 35 -44.69 8.45 -11.66
N VAL A 36 -44.55 9.46 -10.81
CA VAL A 36 -43.24 9.86 -10.30
C VAL A 36 -43.07 9.14 -8.96
N PRO A 37 -42.03 8.32 -8.74
CA PRO A 37 -41.82 7.70 -7.44
C PRO A 37 -41.53 8.81 -6.43
N LYS A 38 -42.40 8.97 -5.42
CA LYS A 38 -42.12 9.82 -4.26
C LYS A 38 -40.83 9.33 -3.58
N PRO A 39 -39.97 10.23 -3.06
CA PRO A 39 -38.82 9.81 -2.27
C PRO A 39 -39.32 9.00 -1.06
N PHE A 40 -38.79 7.78 -0.91
CA PHE A 40 -39.13 6.87 0.18
C PHE A 40 -38.96 7.57 1.54
N ARG A 41 -40.07 7.85 2.23
CA ARG A 41 -40.07 8.30 3.62
C ARG A 41 -39.75 7.10 4.51
N PHE A 42 -38.52 7.03 5.01
CA PHE A 42 -38.16 6.16 6.13
C PHE A 42 -38.87 6.66 7.40
N ASN A 43 -40.04 6.13 7.73
CA ASN A 43 -40.61 6.28 9.07
C ASN A 43 -39.82 5.39 10.02
N CYS A 44 -38.83 5.99 10.67
CA CYS A 44 -37.88 5.33 11.56
C CYS A 44 -38.51 5.19 12.97
N PHE A 45 -39.12 4.05 13.28
CA PHE A 45 -39.49 3.68 14.65
C PHE A 45 -38.25 3.15 15.40
N TYR A 46 -37.36 4.05 15.79
CA TYR A 46 -36.25 3.73 16.70
C TYR A 46 -36.13 4.85 17.74
N THR A 47 -35.80 4.49 18.98
CA THR A 47 -35.65 5.43 20.10
C THR A 47 -34.65 6.54 19.77
N LYS A 48 -34.93 7.79 20.20
CA LYS A 48 -34.16 9.03 19.96
C LYS A 48 -32.67 9.02 20.37
N LYS A 49 -32.08 7.89 20.77
CA LYS A 49 -30.73 7.82 21.34
C LYS A 49 -29.68 7.64 20.25
N THR A 50 -28.90 8.68 19.98
CA THR A 50 -27.78 8.64 19.03
C THR A 50 -26.68 7.67 19.51
N PHE A 51 -26.17 6.83 18.62
CA PHE A 51 -25.06 5.91 18.90
C PHE A 51 -23.73 6.66 18.99
N VAL A 52 -23.56 7.70 18.17
CA VAL A 52 -22.39 8.58 18.08
C VAL A 52 -22.84 10.02 17.82
N ASN A 53 -22.00 11.02 18.16
CA ASN A 53 -22.36 12.43 18.01
C ASN A 53 -22.50 12.84 16.53
N ASP A 54 -23.38 13.81 16.25
CA ASP A 54 -23.46 14.43 14.93
C ASP A 54 -22.19 15.26 14.64
N HIS A 55 -21.88 15.42 13.35
CA HIS A 55 -20.75 16.25 12.92
C HIS A 55 -21.09 17.74 13.00
N ILE A 56 -20.12 18.55 13.39
CA ILE A 56 -20.19 19.99 13.12
C ILE A 56 -19.94 20.26 11.62
N SER A 57 -20.46 21.37 11.09
CA SER A 57 -20.24 21.74 9.68
C SER A 57 -18.74 21.90 9.38
N THR A 58 -18.35 21.62 8.13
CA THR A 58 -16.96 21.75 7.69
C THR A 58 -16.47 23.18 7.79
N GLU A 59 -17.32 24.17 7.47
CA GLU A 59 -17.03 25.61 7.62
C GLU A 59 -16.73 25.99 9.08
N LEU A 60 -17.55 25.51 10.03
CA LEU A 60 -17.30 25.75 11.45
C LEU A 60 -16.04 25.03 11.93
N ALA A 61 -15.81 23.81 11.44
CA ALA A 61 -14.61 23.06 11.76
C ALA A 61 -13.34 23.78 11.27
N ASP A 62 -13.33 24.27 10.02
CA ASP A 62 -12.20 25.03 9.47
C ASP A 62 -11.97 26.34 10.21
N LYS A 63 -13.05 27.05 10.60
CA LYS A 63 -12.95 28.23 11.47
C LYS A 63 -12.28 27.88 12.81
N LEU A 64 -12.77 26.85 13.50
CA LEU A 64 -12.21 26.42 14.79
C LEU A 64 -10.77 25.87 14.67
N ILE A 65 -10.39 25.32 13.51
CA ILE A 65 -9.00 24.95 13.20
C ILE A 65 -8.14 26.20 13.07
N SER A 66 -8.62 27.23 12.35
CA SER A 66 -7.90 28.50 12.21
C SER A 66 -7.71 29.22 13.55
N GLU A 67 -8.69 29.14 14.44
CA GLU A 67 -8.64 29.67 15.82
C GLU A 67 -7.78 28.81 16.77
N GLY A 68 -7.30 27.63 16.31
CA GLY A 68 -6.45 26.74 17.10
C GLY A 68 -7.19 25.90 18.15
N VAL A 69 -8.52 25.85 18.10
CA VAL A 69 -9.38 25.06 19.01
C VAL A 69 -9.41 23.58 18.60
N LEU A 70 -9.35 23.32 17.29
CA LEU A 70 -9.35 21.98 16.70
C LEU A 70 -8.06 21.73 15.91
N LEU A 71 -7.71 20.45 15.77
CA LEU A 71 -6.57 20.01 14.97
C LEU A 71 -7.06 19.34 13.69
N ARG A 72 -6.43 19.66 12.56
CA ARG A 72 -6.65 18.95 11.30
C ARG A 72 -5.70 17.75 11.25
N ALA A 73 -6.23 16.55 11.06
CA ALA A 73 -5.47 15.31 11.08
C ALA A 73 -5.97 14.30 10.04
N THR A 74 -5.13 13.35 9.64
CA THR A 74 -5.52 12.19 8.81
C THR A 74 -5.71 10.96 9.69
N LEU A 75 -6.88 10.32 9.60
CA LEU A 75 -7.18 9.10 10.37
C LEU A 75 -6.42 7.88 9.82
N ARG A 76 -5.72 7.18 10.70
CA ARG A 76 -5.06 5.90 10.49
C ARG A 76 -5.59 4.88 11.51
N SER A 77 -6.44 3.97 11.08
CA SER A 77 -6.83 2.80 11.88
C SER A 77 -5.85 1.64 11.71
N SER A 78 -5.48 0.98 12.80
CA SER A 78 -4.69 -0.26 12.74
C SER A 78 -5.53 -1.39 12.14
N LYS A 79 -4.90 -2.25 11.32
CA LYS A 79 -5.55 -3.42 10.70
C LYS A 79 -5.71 -4.61 11.67
N ASN A 80 -4.81 -4.74 12.64
CA ASN A 80 -4.77 -5.88 13.56
C ASN A 80 -5.27 -5.54 14.97
N ASN A 81 -5.36 -4.25 15.31
CA ASN A 81 -5.94 -3.77 16.56
C ASN A 81 -7.10 -2.84 16.25
N THR A 82 -8.14 -2.87 17.07
CA THR A 82 -9.27 -1.92 17.09
C THR A 82 -8.89 -0.48 17.45
N ASP A 83 -7.60 -0.18 17.48
CA ASP A 83 -7.01 1.09 17.84
C ASP A 83 -6.91 2.00 16.62
N SER A 84 -7.37 3.25 16.77
CA SER A 84 -7.30 4.27 15.72
C SER A 84 -6.39 5.41 16.17
N TYR A 85 -5.68 6.00 15.23
CA TYR A 85 -4.77 7.13 15.46
C TYR A 85 -5.04 8.20 14.42
N ALA A 86 -5.03 9.47 14.78
CA ALA A 86 -5.13 10.58 13.84
C ALA A 86 -3.80 11.33 13.80
N THR A 87 -3.16 11.37 12.65
CA THR A 87 -1.87 12.04 12.46
C THR A 87 -2.10 13.50 12.12
N ILE A 88 -1.58 14.42 12.94
CA ILE A 88 -1.77 15.86 12.78
C ILE A 88 -1.13 16.32 11.46
N ASN A 89 -1.91 17.00 10.62
CA ASN A 89 -1.43 17.55 9.35
C ASN A 89 -1.13 19.04 9.45
N TYR A 90 -1.87 19.75 10.31
CA TYR A 90 -1.80 21.20 10.45
C TYR A 90 -2.11 21.61 11.89
N VAL A 91 -1.34 22.57 12.38
CA VAL A 91 -1.56 23.24 13.66
C VAL A 91 -1.57 24.74 13.38
N SER A 92 -2.61 25.44 13.82
CA SER A 92 -2.70 26.89 13.65
C SER A 92 -1.67 27.60 14.53
N SER A 93 -1.08 28.68 14.02
CA SER A 93 -0.25 29.60 14.81
C SER A 93 -1.01 30.27 15.96
N SER A 94 -2.35 30.31 15.90
CA SER A 94 -3.21 30.84 16.95
C SER A 94 -3.48 29.86 18.09
N ALA A 95 -3.06 28.59 17.96
CA ALA A 95 -3.30 27.58 18.98
C ALA A 95 -2.43 27.84 20.22
N LYS A 96 -3.07 28.14 21.34
CA LYS A 96 -2.43 28.36 22.65
C LYS A 96 -2.64 27.12 23.53
N ASN A 97 -1.62 26.73 24.30
CA ASN A 97 -1.66 25.62 25.27
C ASN A 97 -1.83 24.22 24.68
N LEU A 98 -1.30 23.95 23.48
CA LEU A 98 -1.18 22.58 22.98
C LEU A 98 -0.05 21.85 23.73
N PRO A 99 -0.23 20.56 24.09
CA PRO A 99 0.87 19.76 24.61
C PRO A 99 2.03 19.72 23.62
N ASP A 100 3.28 19.70 24.09
CA ASP A 100 4.48 19.61 23.23
C ASP A 100 4.45 18.37 22.31
N SER A 101 3.73 17.32 22.73
CA SER A 101 3.50 16.12 21.92
C SER A 101 2.59 16.33 20.71
N CYS A 102 1.87 17.46 20.61
CA CYS A 102 0.93 17.79 19.54
C CYS A 102 1.56 18.74 18.50
N SER A 103 2.56 18.25 17.77
CA SER A 103 3.18 18.94 16.64
C SER A 103 2.73 18.36 15.30
N ILE A 104 3.00 19.06 14.19
CA ILE A 104 2.70 18.57 12.85
C ILE A 104 3.37 17.20 12.65
N GLY A 105 2.55 16.22 12.30
CA GLY A 105 2.90 14.82 12.11
C GLY A 105 2.78 13.95 13.37
N SER A 106 2.55 14.49 14.57
CA SER A 106 2.33 13.65 15.75
C SER A 106 1.01 12.89 15.69
N ASP A 107 0.94 11.76 16.40
CA ASP A 107 -0.25 10.90 16.43
C ASP A 107 -1.12 11.22 17.67
N ILE A 108 -2.41 11.43 17.44
CA ILE A 108 -3.44 11.49 18.47
C ILE A 108 -4.14 10.14 18.54
N TYR A 109 -4.25 9.54 19.73
CA TYR A 109 -4.96 8.28 19.88
C TYR A 109 -6.49 8.51 19.92
N ILE A 110 -7.19 7.80 19.03
CA ILE A 110 -8.66 7.85 18.90
C ILE A 110 -9.22 6.54 19.48
N CYS A 111 -9.71 6.63 20.72
CA CYS A 111 -10.13 5.46 21.49
C CYS A 111 -11.55 5.02 21.10
N GLY A 112 -11.64 3.89 20.40
CA GLY A 112 -12.89 3.19 20.11
C GLY A 112 -13.77 3.84 19.03
N PRO A 113 -14.85 3.13 18.61
CA PRO A 113 -15.70 3.56 17.51
C PRO A 113 -16.47 4.85 17.79
N ILE A 114 -16.72 5.16 19.08
CA ILE A 114 -17.46 6.38 19.48
C ILE A 114 -16.64 7.63 19.19
N ASN A 115 -15.38 7.67 19.64
CA ASN A 115 -14.50 8.80 19.38
C ASN A 115 -13.99 8.84 17.94
N ARG A 116 -13.97 7.69 17.25
CA ARG A 116 -13.74 7.61 15.80
C ARG A 116 -14.85 8.31 15.01
N ASN A 117 -16.06 8.36 15.55
CA ASN A 117 -17.20 9.09 15.02
C ASN A 117 -17.40 8.92 13.51
N ARG A 118 -17.62 7.67 13.06
CA ARG A 118 -17.93 7.30 11.66
C ARG A 118 -16.84 7.60 10.61
N ALA A 119 -15.71 8.16 11.01
CA ALA A 119 -14.58 8.35 10.12
C ALA A 119 -13.93 7.01 9.75
N ALA A 120 -13.47 6.92 8.51
CA ALA A 120 -12.80 5.78 7.90
C ALA A 120 -11.29 6.03 7.76
N TYR A 121 -10.54 4.95 7.52
CA TYR A 121 -9.12 5.04 7.22
C TYR A 121 -8.86 6.02 6.06
N GLY A 122 -7.93 6.96 6.26
CA GLY A 122 -7.55 7.97 5.27
C GLY A 122 -8.35 9.27 5.32
N ASP A 123 -9.48 9.32 6.05
CA ASP A 123 -10.27 10.54 6.16
C ASP A 123 -9.45 11.69 6.78
N ILE A 124 -9.56 12.89 6.19
CA ILE A 124 -9.09 14.14 6.79
C ILE A 124 -10.17 14.61 7.76
N VAL A 125 -9.82 14.69 9.03
CA VAL A 125 -10.75 14.88 10.14
C VAL A 125 -10.35 16.08 10.98
N ALA A 126 -11.36 16.72 11.57
CA ALA A 126 -11.19 17.69 12.64
C ALA A 126 -11.24 16.96 13.98
N VAL A 127 -10.17 17.08 14.76
CA VAL A 127 -9.98 16.37 16.03
C VAL A 127 -9.99 17.37 17.18
N LYS A 128 -10.81 17.08 18.20
CA LYS A 128 -10.78 17.75 19.49
C LYS A 128 -9.96 16.91 20.47
N LEU A 129 -8.96 17.51 21.10
CA LEU A 129 -8.21 16.86 22.19
C LEU A 129 -9.11 16.65 23.41
N LEU A 130 -8.90 15.52 24.07
CA LEU A 130 -9.58 15.16 25.32
C LEU A 130 -8.70 15.52 26.51
N THR A 131 -9.32 15.95 27.60
CA THR A 131 -8.64 16.04 28.90
C THR A 131 -8.30 14.65 29.42
N GLU A 132 -7.35 14.53 30.37
CA GLU A 132 -7.00 13.23 30.96
C GLU A 132 -8.21 12.51 31.56
N LEU A 133 -9.10 13.24 32.22
CA LEU A 133 -10.34 12.69 32.78
C LEU A 133 -11.27 12.13 31.68
N GLU A 134 -11.42 12.84 30.57
CA GLU A 134 -12.21 12.39 29.42
C GLU A 134 -11.58 11.19 28.71
N ALA A 135 -10.25 11.15 28.65
CA ALA A 135 -9.48 10.04 28.09
C ALA A 135 -9.68 8.76 28.91
N THR A 136 -9.52 8.83 30.24
CA THR A 136 -9.76 7.70 31.17
C THR A 136 -11.18 7.17 31.02
N LYS A 137 -12.18 8.04 31.09
CA LYS A 137 -13.60 7.65 30.92
C LYS A 137 -13.90 7.02 29.56
N SER A 138 -13.21 7.47 28.51
CA SER A 138 -13.36 6.89 27.16
C SER A 138 -12.71 5.50 27.08
N HIS A 139 -11.51 5.36 27.65
CA HIS A 139 -10.78 4.10 27.68
C HIS A 139 -11.50 3.02 28.49
N SER A 140 -12.00 3.33 29.70
CA SER A 140 -12.72 2.36 30.52
C SER A 140 -13.97 1.84 29.80
N ARG A 141 -14.76 2.74 29.19
CA ARG A 141 -15.96 2.37 28.41
C ARG A 141 -15.62 1.42 27.27
N TYR A 142 -14.56 1.72 26.53
CA TYR A 142 -14.11 0.90 25.41
C TYR A 142 -13.64 -0.50 25.85
N VAL A 143 -12.88 -0.60 26.95
CA VAL A 143 -12.43 -1.89 27.49
C VAL A 143 -13.62 -2.77 27.93
N ILE A 144 -14.64 -2.16 28.54
CA ILE A 144 -15.88 -2.84 28.96
C ILE A 144 -16.62 -3.39 27.73
N ASP A 145 -16.84 -2.56 26.70
CA ASP A 145 -17.52 -2.98 25.48
C ASP A 145 -16.78 -4.11 24.74
N HIS A 146 -15.44 -4.11 24.77
CA HIS A 146 -14.62 -5.13 24.13
C HIS A 146 -14.66 -6.47 24.85
N LYS A 147 -14.60 -6.47 26.19
CA LYS A 147 -14.72 -7.69 27.00
C LYS A 147 -16.11 -8.31 26.88
N ASN A 148 -17.15 -7.48 26.65
CA ASN A 148 -18.54 -7.91 26.51
C ASN A 148 -18.95 -8.35 25.09
N LYS A 149 -18.00 -8.58 24.16
CA LYS A 149 -18.30 -9.05 22.79
C LYS A 149 -19.01 -10.42 22.68
N THR A 150 -19.34 -11.08 23.79
CA THR A 150 -20.17 -12.30 23.85
C THR A 150 -21.68 -12.05 23.83
N TYR A 151 -22.17 -10.81 23.86
CA TYR A 151 -23.61 -10.56 23.79
C TYR A 151 -24.12 -10.44 22.35
N LYS A 152 -24.92 -11.44 21.94
CA LYS A 152 -25.82 -11.38 20.78
C LYS A 152 -26.67 -10.11 20.88
N VAL A 153 -26.42 -9.13 20.02
CA VAL A 153 -27.32 -7.98 19.88
C VAL A 153 -28.44 -8.38 18.92
N THR A 154 -29.55 -8.83 19.48
CA THR A 154 -30.85 -8.87 18.81
C THR A 154 -31.54 -7.52 19.03
N PRO A 155 -31.93 -6.77 17.99
CA PRO A 155 -32.95 -5.75 18.15
C PRO A 155 -34.28 -6.48 18.42
N ASN A 156 -34.74 -6.48 19.67
CA ASN A 156 -36.05 -7.01 20.04
C ASN A 156 -37.13 -5.99 19.66
N ILE A 157 -37.90 -6.31 18.63
CA ILE A 157 -39.20 -5.71 18.34
C ILE A 157 -40.16 -6.89 18.21
N ASN A 158 -41.29 -6.84 18.93
CA ASN A 158 -42.33 -7.87 18.82
C ASN A 158 -43.03 -7.75 17.45
N ALA A 159 -43.56 -8.86 16.95
CA ALA A 159 -44.12 -9.00 15.60
C ALA A 159 -45.34 -8.10 15.29
N ASP A 160 -45.82 -7.31 16.26
CA ASP A 160 -46.99 -6.43 16.15
C ASP A 160 -46.66 -4.92 16.06
N GLY A 161 -45.38 -4.54 16.06
CA GLY A 161 -44.97 -3.13 15.89
C GLY A 161 -45.20 -2.22 17.10
N SER A 162 -45.56 -2.77 18.26
CA SER A 162 -45.64 -1.99 19.51
C SER A 162 -44.36 -2.10 20.35
N THR A 163 -43.89 -0.97 20.90
CA THR A 163 -42.78 -0.97 21.88
C THR A 163 -43.32 -1.32 23.27
N PRO A 164 -42.74 -2.30 24.00
CA PRO A 164 -43.03 -2.43 25.41
C PRO A 164 -42.44 -1.22 26.15
N VAL A 165 -43.25 -0.59 26.99
CA VAL A 165 -42.81 0.42 27.97
C VAL A 165 -41.62 -0.16 28.74
N ALA A 166 -40.50 0.55 28.71
CA ALA A 166 -39.25 0.12 29.32
C ALA A 166 -39.36 0.05 30.85
N ASN A 167 -39.86 -1.06 31.37
CA ASN A 167 -39.56 -1.52 32.72
C ASN A 167 -38.46 -2.57 32.65
N SER A 168 -37.28 -2.15 32.23
CA SER A 168 -36.06 -2.91 32.49
C SER A 168 -35.20 -2.13 33.47
N LYS A 169 -35.50 -2.29 34.76
CA LYS A 169 -34.44 -2.39 35.77
C LYS A 169 -33.58 -3.59 35.38
N TYR A 170 -32.67 -3.42 34.41
CA TYR A 170 -31.56 -4.34 34.26
C TYR A 170 -30.70 -4.16 35.50
N ALA A 171 -30.90 -5.05 36.46
CA ALA A 171 -29.96 -5.24 37.55
C ALA A 171 -28.60 -5.56 36.90
N LEU A 172 -27.76 -4.53 36.80
CA LEU A 172 -26.33 -4.69 36.68
C LEU A 172 -25.91 -5.55 37.88
N LYS A 173 -25.75 -6.86 37.67
CA LYS A 173 -24.94 -7.64 38.60
C LYS A 173 -23.58 -6.95 38.60
N LYS A 174 -23.20 -6.37 39.75
CA LYS A 174 -21.86 -5.87 40.08
C LYS A 174 -20.87 -7.02 39.90
N SER A 175 -20.49 -7.35 38.68
CA SER A 175 -19.29 -8.15 38.41
C SER A 175 -18.13 -7.16 38.32
N TYR A 176 -17.32 -7.14 39.37
CA TYR A 176 -16.07 -6.38 39.57
C TYR A 176 -15.65 -5.47 38.41
N TYR A 177 -15.98 -4.19 38.56
CA TYR A 177 -15.43 -3.10 37.78
C TYR A 177 -13.98 -2.90 38.20
N THR A 178 -13.04 -3.02 37.26
CA THR A 178 -11.74 -2.37 37.40
C THR A 178 -11.83 -1.06 36.61
N GLU A 179 -11.99 0.07 37.31
CA GLU A 179 -11.76 1.38 36.70
C GLU A 179 -10.35 1.39 36.13
N SER A 180 -10.19 1.75 34.85
CA SER A 180 -8.85 1.88 34.27
C SER A 180 -8.16 3.05 34.97
N THR A 181 -6.97 2.83 35.51
CA THR A 181 -6.17 3.90 36.13
C THR A 181 -5.44 4.71 35.06
N LEU A 182 -4.95 5.90 35.39
CA LEU A 182 -4.18 6.75 34.46
C LEU A 182 -2.98 6.00 33.84
N SER A 183 -2.41 5.04 34.59
CA SER A 183 -1.33 4.15 34.15
C SER A 183 -1.69 3.22 32.99
N ASP A 184 -2.98 2.96 32.77
CA ASP A 184 -3.46 2.08 31.70
C ASP A 184 -3.60 2.81 30.36
N LEU A 185 -3.55 4.15 30.39
CA LEU A 185 -3.62 4.95 29.18
C LEU A 185 -2.31 4.86 28.41
N LYS A 186 -2.45 4.76 27.08
CA LYS A 186 -1.32 4.97 26.17
C LYS A 186 -0.68 6.35 26.41
N PRO A 187 0.66 6.46 26.33
CA PRO A 187 1.38 7.73 26.47
C PRO A 187 1.29 8.55 25.18
N LEU A 188 0.06 8.91 24.79
CA LEU A 188 -0.27 9.72 23.62
C LEU A 188 -1.45 10.64 23.96
N PRO A 189 -1.54 11.83 23.34
CA PRO A 189 -2.74 12.65 23.48
C PRO A 189 -3.97 11.90 22.96
N TYR A 190 -5.06 11.95 23.72
CA TYR A 190 -6.33 11.34 23.31
C TYR A 190 -7.19 12.37 22.58
N GLY A 191 -7.92 11.94 21.56
CA GLY A 191 -8.79 12.81 20.77
C GLY A 191 -10.12 12.17 20.42
N LYS A 192 -11.08 13.04 20.06
CA LYS A 192 -12.34 12.66 19.42
C LYS A 192 -12.53 13.41 18.11
N ILE A 193 -13.05 12.71 17.11
CA ILE A 193 -13.35 13.27 15.80
C ILE A 193 -14.70 13.99 15.88
N VAL A 194 -14.69 15.28 15.53
CA VAL A 194 -15.89 16.13 15.57
C VAL A 194 -16.45 16.42 14.17
N SER A 195 -15.63 16.36 13.13
CA SER A 195 -16.06 16.50 11.74
C SER A 195 -15.14 15.73 10.80
N ILE A 196 -15.70 15.26 9.68
CA ILE A 196 -14.95 14.71 8.55
C ILE A 196 -14.86 15.84 7.51
N LEU A 197 -13.68 16.41 7.36
CA LEU A 197 -13.45 17.57 6.50
C LEU A 197 -13.42 17.17 5.03
N HIS A 198 -12.76 16.06 4.75
CA HIS A 198 -12.61 15.53 3.40
C HIS A 198 -12.36 14.03 3.49
N SER A 199 -13.06 13.24 2.67
CA SER A 199 -12.75 11.82 2.49
C SER A 199 -12.07 11.64 1.14
N PRO A 200 -10.84 11.09 1.08
CA PRO A 200 -10.15 10.87 -0.19
C PRO A 200 -10.80 9.80 -1.09
N SER A 201 -11.72 9.01 -0.54
CA SER A 201 -12.40 7.93 -1.26
C SER A 201 -13.85 8.33 -1.56
N ASP A 202 -14.10 8.74 -2.81
CA ASP A 202 -15.43 9.14 -3.28
C ASP A 202 -16.39 7.93 -3.45
N GLN A 203 -15.87 6.71 -3.50
CA GLN A 203 -16.65 5.49 -3.70
C GLN A 203 -16.11 4.30 -2.91
N PRO A 204 -16.42 4.16 -1.61
CA PRO A 204 -16.05 2.96 -0.88
C PRO A 204 -16.97 1.82 -1.33
N LEU A 205 -16.56 1.17 -2.42
CA LEU A 205 -16.98 -0.16 -2.76
C LEU A 205 -16.38 -1.09 -1.73
N VAL A 206 -17.26 -1.69 -0.97
CA VAL A 206 -16.95 -2.63 0.08
C VAL A 206 -17.09 -4.01 -0.49
N PHE A 207 -16.06 -4.79 -0.30
CA PHE A 207 -16.06 -6.20 -0.60
C PHE A 207 -16.27 -6.99 0.69
N GLY A 208 -17.22 -7.92 0.71
CA GLY A 208 -17.47 -8.68 1.92
C GLY A 208 -18.27 -9.96 1.71
N LYS A 209 -18.33 -10.73 2.79
CA LYS A 209 -19.17 -11.93 2.91
C LYS A 209 -20.44 -11.58 3.65
N ILE A 210 -21.58 -12.04 3.17
CA ILE A 210 -22.80 -11.94 3.97
C ILE A 210 -22.74 -13.01 5.06
N THR A 211 -22.77 -12.59 6.33
CA THR A 211 -22.53 -13.48 7.47
C THR A 211 -23.77 -13.73 8.33
N LYS A 212 -24.69 -12.76 8.42
CA LYS A 212 -25.88 -12.84 9.28
C LYS A 212 -27.08 -12.14 8.69
N ILE A 213 -28.27 -12.64 9.06
CA ILE A 213 -29.56 -11.99 8.83
C ILE A 213 -29.98 -11.31 10.14
N SER A 214 -30.52 -10.09 10.07
CA SER A 214 -31.12 -9.42 11.23
C SER A 214 -32.37 -10.16 11.70
N SER A 215 -32.70 -10.06 13.00
CA SER A 215 -33.86 -10.75 13.61
C SER A 215 -35.21 -10.38 12.99
N ASN A 216 -35.31 -9.19 12.38
CA ASN A 216 -36.50 -8.71 11.66
C ASN A 216 -36.52 -9.09 10.17
N GLY A 217 -35.53 -9.82 9.67
CA GLY A 217 -35.50 -10.28 8.28
C GLY A 217 -35.42 -9.18 7.21
N CYS A 218 -35.03 -7.95 7.58
CA CYS A 218 -34.96 -6.80 6.66
C CYS A 218 -33.52 -6.46 6.23
N PHE A 219 -32.51 -6.84 7.04
CA PHE A 219 -31.12 -6.49 6.80
C PHE A 219 -30.18 -7.70 6.85
N LEU A 220 -29.14 -7.66 6.03
CA LEU A 220 -28.02 -8.59 6.01
C LEU A 220 -26.75 -7.87 6.49
N LEU A 221 -25.93 -8.58 7.27
CA LEU A 221 -24.62 -8.10 7.65
C LEU A 221 -23.59 -8.55 6.60
N LEU A 222 -23.04 -7.59 5.88
CA LEU A 222 -21.89 -7.78 5.01
C LEU A 222 -20.62 -7.52 5.84
N SER A 223 -19.92 -8.59 6.18
CA SER A 223 -18.63 -8.51 6.87
C SER A 223 -17.51 -8.33 5.85
N SER A 224 -16.83 -7.20 5.90
CA SER A 224 -15.60 -6.95 5.16
C SER A 224 -14.37 -7.24 6.02
N SER A 225 -13.18 -7.10 5.46
CA SER A 225 -11.94 -7.24 6.22
C SER A 225 -11.67 -6.11 7.23
N SER A 226 -12.35 -4.96 7.12
CA SER A 226 -12.09 -3.78 7.95
C SER A 226 -13.28 -3.37 8.82
N ASP A 227 -14.48 -3.31 8.26
CA ASP A 227 -15.71 -2.94 8.97
C ASP A 227 -16.89 -3.83 8.52
N ASP A 228 -17.93 -3.94 9.35
CA ASP A 228 -19.19 -4.57 8.97
C ASP A 228 -20.18 -3.52 8.42
N PHE A 229 -20.98 -3.92 7.43
CA PHE A 229 -21.96 -3.07 6.74
C PHE A 229 -23.35 -3.70 6.78
N MET A 230 -24.38 -2.86 6.92
CA MET A 230 -25.78 -3.29 6.82
C MET A 230 -26.27 -3.15 5.38
N ILE A 231 -26.84 -4.23 4.83
CA ILE A 231 -27.45 -4.30 3.51
C ILE A 231 -28.96 -4.51 3.66
N HIS A 232 -29.78 -3.78 2.91
CA HIS A 232 -31.22 -4.05 2.87
C HIS A 232 -31.54 -5.26 1.99
N ILE A 233 -32.44 -6.15 2.42
CA ILE A 233 -32.77 -7.38 1.68
C ILE A 233 -33.36 -7.09 0.29
N ASP A 234 -34.19 -6.05 0.15
CA ASP A 234 -34.75 -5.67 -1.17
C ASP A 234 -33.69 -5.30 -2.22
N ASP A 235 -32.50 -4.84 -1.81
CA ASP A 235 -31.41 -4.57 -2.75
C ASP A 235 -30.83 -5.87 -3.34
N LEU A 236 -30.92 -6.98 -2.59
CA LEU A 236 -30.55 -8.32 -3.04
C LEU A 236 -31.56 -8.84 -4.07
N VAL A 237 -32.86 -8.65 -3.79
CA VAL A 237 -33.98 -9.11 -4.63
C VAL A 237 -34.03 -8.38 -5.97
N LYS A 238 -33.61 -7.11 -6.03
CA LYS A 238 -33.54 -6.35 -7.29
C LYS A 238 -32.31 -6.65 -8.15
N THR A 239 -31.24 -7.15 -7.54
CA THR A 239 -29.97 -7.43 -8.23
C THR A 239 -29.85 -8.88 -8.69
N THR A 240 -30.77 -9.75 -8.26
CA THR A 240 -30.81 -11.18 -8.61
C THR A 240 -32.25 -11.66 -8.76
N ASP A 241 -32.55 -12.49 -9.77
CA ASP A 241 -33.84 -13.19 -9.90
C ASP A 241 -33.98 -14.22 -8.77
N ILE A 242 -34.43 -13.78 -7.60
CA ILE A 242 -34.63 -14.66 -6.44
C ILE A 242 -36.05 -15.23 -6.49
N SER A 243 -36.20 -16.40 -7.11
CA SER A 243 -37.41 -17.23 -7.03
C SER A 243 -37.35 -18.26 -5.89
N THR A 244 -36.26 -18.33 -5.12
CA THR A 244 -36.01 -19.33 -4.05
C THR A 244 -35.64 -18.70 -2.71
N SER A 245 -35.93 -19.39 -1.60
CA SER A 245 -35.66 -18.94 -0.21
C SER A 245 -34.27 -18.32 -0.02
N ILE A 246 -34.21 -17.14 0.62
CA ILE A 246 -32.99 -16.37 0.95
C ILE A 246 -31.90 -17.25 1.60
N GLN A 247 -32.30 -18.27 2.36
CA GLN A 247 -31.38 -19.21 3.01
C GLN A 247 -30.55 -20.02 2.00
N SER A 248 -31.18 -20.56 0.95
CA SER A 248 -30.49 -21.31 -0.11
C SER A 248 -29.60 -20.40 -0.98
N PHE A 249 -29.95 -19.13 -1.08
CA PHE A 249 -29.17 -18.12 -1.78
C PHE A 249 -27.86 -17.76 -1.04
N LEU A 250 -27.92 -17.59 0.28
CA LEU A 250 -26.75 -17.32 1.12
C LEU A 250 -25.73 -18.48 1.10
N GLU A 251 -26.19 -19.71 0.89
CA GLU A 251 -25.34 -20.90 0.76
C GLU A 251 -24.66 -21.02 -0.62
N LYS A 252 -25.27 -20.46 -1.69
CA LYS A 252 -24.78 -20.60 -3.08
C LYS A 252 -23.89 -19.46 -3.57
N LYS A 253 -23.83 -18.30 -2.91
CA LYS A 253 -22.97 -17.16 -3.32
C LYS A 253 -22.45 -16.40 -2.10
N PRO A 254 -21.21 -16.64 -1.63
CA PRO A 254 -20.75 -16.07 -0.37
C PRO A 254 -20.33 -14.58 -0.46
N TYR A 255 -19.94 -14.07 -1.62
CA TYR A 255 -19.26 -12.77 -1.72
C TYR A 255 -19.93 -11.75 -2.64
N TYR A 256 -19.92 -10.50 -2.18
CA TYR A 256 -20.61 -9.38 -2.82
C TYR A 256 -19.74 -8.13 -2.80
N ILE A 257 -19.95 -7.29 -3.82
CA ILE A 257 -19.52 -5.90 -3.80
C ILE A 257 -20.74 -5.05 -3.43
N ALA A 258 -20.58 -4.20 -2.43
CA ALA A 258 -21.58 -3.25 -2.00
C ALA A 258 -21.01 -1.83 -1.98
N LYS A 259 -21.79 -0.84 -2.39
CA LYS A 259 -21.44 0.57 -2.28
C LYS A 259 -21.96 1.11 -0.96
N LYS A 260 -21.08 1.65 -0.11
CA LYS A 260 -21.52 2.40 1.08
C LYS A 260 -22.40 3.56 0.63
N LEU A 261 -23.59 3.68 1.20
CA LEU A 261 -24.53 4.77 0.91
C LEU A 261 -24.37 5.90 1.91
N PHE A 262 -24.55 5.60 3.20
CA PHE A 262 -24.47 6.60 4.26
C PHE A 262 -24.26 5.95 5.63
N TRP A 263 -23.83 6.75 6.60
CA TRP A 263 -23.68 6.32 8.00
C TRP A 263 -24.31 7.37 8.91
N ARG A 264 -25.54 7.13 9.38
CA ARG A 264 -26.22 8.05 10.31
C ARG A 264 -25.73 7.85 11.74
N SER A 265 -25.86 8.89 12.56
CA SER A 265 -25.46 8.88 13.97
C SER A 265 -26.21 7.89 14.85
N GLN A 266 -27.39 7.45 14.42
CA GLN A 266 -28.18 6.43 15.13
C GLN A 266 -27.69 5.00 14.85
N TYR A 267 -26.89 4.79 13.80
CA TYR A 267 -26.50 3.44 13.36
C TYR A 267 -25.10 3.05 13.81
N ARG A 268 -24.99 1.82 14.33
CA ARG A 268 -23.71 1.21 14.68
C ARG A 268 -22.85 0.91 13.45
N PHE A 269 -23.48 0.51 12.35
CA PHE A 269 -22.83 0.15 11.10
C PHE A 269 -23.32 1.05 9.96
N PRO A 270 -22.45 1.38 8.98
CA PRO A 270 -22.87 2.05 7.75
C PRO A 270 -23.86 1.21 6.94
N ILE A 271 -24.76 1.87 6.23
CA ILE A 271 -25.66 1.24 5.27
C ILE A 271 -24.97 1.19 3.91
N ALA A 272 -25.06 0.05 3.24
CA ALA A 272 -24.54 -0.17 1.90
C ALA A 272 -25.59 -0.84 1.00
N LYS A 273 -25.43 -0.65 -0.31
CA LYS A 273 -26.25 -1.27 -1.36
C LYS A 273 -25.42 -2.24 -2.16
N ILE A 274 -25.91 -3.45 -2.40
CA ILE A 274 -25.22 -4.40 -3.26
C ILE A 274 -25.21 -3.89 -4.70
N ILE A 275 -24.03 -3.92 -5.32
CA ILE A 275 -23.83 -3.54 -6.71
C ILE A 275 -23.88 -4.78 -7.59
N LYS A 276 -23.11 -5.82 -7.24
CA LYS A 276 -23.09 -7.07 -7.99
C LYS A 276 -22.68 -8.27 -7.14
N PRO A 277 -23.25 -9.46 -7.38
CA PRO A 277 -22.70 -10.70 -6.88
C PRO A 277 -21.39 -11.04 -7.62
N LEU A 278 -20.40 -11.55 -6.90
CA LEU A 278 -19.17 -12.06 -7.53
C LEU A 278 -19.19 -13.57 -7.78
N GLY A 279 -20.15 -14.29 -7.19
CA GLY A 279 -20.30 -15.73 -7.36
C GLY A 279 -19.18 -16.54 -6.73
N PHE A 280 -18.97 -17.76 -7.23
CA PHE A 280 -17.84 -18.61 -6.90
C PHE A 280 -16.62 -18.15 -7.71
N LEU A 281 -15.92 -17.13 -7.22
CA LEU A 281 -14.55 -16.90 -7.66
C LEU A 281 -13.68 -18.03 -7.09
N ASP A 282 -12.71 -18.50 -7.87
CA ASP A 282 -11.60 -19.23 -7.26
C ASP A 282 -10.91 -18.34 -6.21
N PHE A 283 -10.21 -18.97 -5.27
CA PHE A 283 -9.61 -18.25 -4.15
C PHE A 283 -8.65 -17.15 -4.61
N GLU A 284 -7.94 -17.35 -5.72
CA GLU A 284 -6.97 -16.38 -6.24
C GLU A 284 -7.64 -15.12 -6.79
N ASN A 285 -8.60 -15.27 -7.71
CA ASN A 285 -9.34 -14.15 -8.29
C ASN A 285 -10.11 -13.40 -7.20
N PHE A 286 -10.66 -14.14 -6.23
CA PHE A 286 -11.27 -13.57 -5.04
C PHE A 286 -10.30 -12.68 -4.25
N GLN A 287 -9.12 -13.19 -3.88
CA GLN A 287 -8.17 -12.42 -3.08
C GLN A 287 -7.59 -11.24 -3.84
N ASN A 288 -7.28 -11.41 -5.13
CA ASN A 288 -6.80 -10.33 -5.98
C ASN A 288 -7.83 -9.21 -6.08
N GLN A 289 -9.12 -9.51 -6.29
CA GLN A 289 -10.17 -8.48 -6.31
C GLN A 289 -10.37 -7.84 -4.94
N ASN A 290 -10.34 -8.63 -3.86
CA ASN A 290 -10.45 -8.11 -2.50
C ASN A 290 -9.39 -7.04 -2.20
N ILE A 291 -8.13 -7.30 -2.58
CA ILE A 291 -7.03 -6.33 -2.44
C ILE A 291 -7.38 -5.01 -3.14
N LEU A 292 -7.92 -5.06 -4.35
CA LEU A 292 -8.25 -3.85 -5.13
C LEU A 292 -9.35 -3.01 -4.50
N TYR A 293 -10.46 -3.64 -4.12
CA TYR A 293 -11.58 -2.93 -3.48
C TYR A 293 -11.20 -2.40 -2.10
N LYS A 294 -10.50 -3.20 -1.30
CA LYS A 294 -10.06 -2.85 0.06
C LYS A 294 -9.18 -1.60 0.09
N TYR A 295 -8.37 -1.39 -0.93
CA TYR A 295 -7.45 -0.24 -1.03
C TYR A 295 -7.90 0.82 -2.02
N ASP A 296 -9.17 0.79 -2.46
CA ASP A 296 -9.71 1.79 -3.39
C ASP A 296 -8.82 1.94 -4.64
N ILE A 297 -8.45 0.80 -5.24
CA ILE A 297 -7.64 0.76 -6.46
C ILE A 297 -8.57 0.74 -7.66
N PHE A 298 -8.53 1.82 -8.43
CA PHE A 298 -9.26 2.00 -9.67
C PHE A 298 -8.70 1.05 -10.72
N HIS A 299 -9.52 0.09 -11.14
CA HIS A 299 -9.10 -1.00 -12.01
C HIS A 299 -10.07 -1.26 -13.17
N ASP A 300 -11.09 -0.42 -13.33
CA ASP A 300 -11.99 -0.44 -14.46
C ASP A 300 -11.24 -0.06 -15.75
N SER A 301 -11.76 -0.51 -16.88
CA SER A 301 -11.30 -0.07 -18.19
C SER A 301 -11.49 1.44 -18.34
N PHE A 302 -10.58 2.08 -19.08
CA PHE A 302 -10.75 3.48 -19.47
C PHE A 302 -12.00 3.63 -20.35
N SER A 303 -12.69 4.77 -20.23
CA SER A 303 -13.90 5.06 -21.00
C SER A 303 -13.61 5.11 -22.51
N ASP A 304 -14.61 4.79 -23.33
CA ASP A 304 -14.49 4.88 -24.80
C ASP A 304 -14.17 6.31 -25.26
N SER A 305 -14.64 7.34 -24.53
CA SER A 305 -14.30 8.74 -24.79
C SER A 305 -12.81 9.01 -24.58
N ILE A 306 -12.21 8.51 -23.48
CA ILE A 306 -10.77 8.59 -23.25
C ILE A 306 -10.01 7.86 -24.36
N ILE A 307 -10.40 6.63 -24.70
CA ILE A 307 -9.71 5.83 -25.72
C ILE A 307 -9.82 6.45 -27.12
N LYS A 308 -10.91 7.15 -27.45
CA LYS A 308 -11.05 7.88 -28.72
C LYS A 308 -10.29 9.21 -28.73
N SER A 309 -10.02 9.79 -27.56
CA SER A 309 -9.32 11.08 -27.44
C SER A 309 -7.80 10.99 -27.62
N ILE A 310 -7.23 9.79 -27.52
CA ILE A 310 -5.78 9.56 -27.62
C ILE A 310 -5.37 9.17 -29.05
N PRO A 311 -4.15 9.51 -29.48
CA PRO A 311 -3.67 9.12 -30.80
C PRO A 311 -3.62 7.61 -31.01
N SER A 312 -3.72 7.17 -32.26
CA SER A 312 -3.54 5.77 -32.63
C SER A 312 -2.09 5.29 -32.39
N ASP A 313 -1.89 3.99 -32.42
CA ASP A 313 -0.59 3.34 -32.22
C ASP A 313 0.40 3.60 -33.37
N THR A 314 -0.10 4.10 -34.49
CA THR A 314 0.65 4.59 -35.66
C THR A 314 1.17 6.02 -35.51
N TRP A 315 0.89 6.69 -34.39
CA TRP A 315 1.38 8.05 -34.14
C TRP A 315 2.92 8.10 -34.16
N SER A 316 3.44 9.14 -34.80
CA SER A 316 4.87 9.46 -34.87
C SER A 316 5.08 10.93 -34.52
N VAL A 317 6.30 11.27 -34.12
CA VAL A 317 6.66 12.64 -33.71
C VAL A 317 6.44 13.59 -34.89
N PRO A 318 5.56 14.61 -34.76
CA PRO A 318 5.34 15.58 -35.82
C PRO A 318 6.61 16.36 -36.17
N LYS A 319 6.85 16.62 -37.46
CA LYS A 319 8.03 17.38 -37.92
C LYS A 319 8.10 18.80 -37.34
N SER A 320 6.97 19.39 -36.97
CA SER A 320 6.90 20.69 -36.31
C SER A 320 7.59 20.71 -34.95
N GLU A 321 7.59 19.59 -34.21
CA GLU A 321 8.19 19.52 -32.88
C GLU A 321 9.72 19.71 -32.92
N PHE A 322 10.39 19.32 -34.02
CA PHE A 322 11.83 19.51 -34.20
C PHE A 322 12.27 20.98 -34.25
N LYS A 323 11.34 21.93 -34.45
CA LYS A 323 11.64 23.36 -34.44
C LYS A 323 11.74 23.95 -33.03
N HIS A 324 11.11 23.30 -32.05
CA HIS A 324 10.94 23.85 -30.69
C HIS A 324 11.59 22.99 -29.60
N ARG A 325 12.09 21.80 -29.98
CA ARG A 325 12.73 20.84 -29.08
C ARG A 325 14.18 20.61 -29.49
N LEU A 326 15.03 20.34 -28.51
CA LEU A 326 16.39 19.91 -28.78
C LEU A 326 16.38 18.53 -29.45
N ASP A 327 16.92 18.45 -30.66
CA ASP A 327 17.08 17.19 -31.38
C ASP A 327 18.28 16.41 -30.83
N LEU A 328 18.00 15.31 -30.13
CA LEU A 328 19.00 14.37 -29.60
C LEU A 328 18.89 13.00 -30.28
N THR A 329 18.21 12.90 -31.44
CA THR A 329 17.97 11.62 -32.13
C THR A 329 19.26 10.97 -32.67
N LYS A 330 20.35 11.74 -32.78
CA LYS A 330 21.66 11.25 -33.21
C LYS A 330 22.56 10.79 -32.04
N GLU A 331 22.17 11.10 -30.81
CA GLU A 331 22.95 10.76 -29.62
C GLU A 331 22.76 9.30 -29.21
N CYS A 332 23.78 8.74 -28.55
CA CYS A 332 23.73 7.38 -28.02
C CYS A 332 22.88 7.33 -26.74
N ILE A 333 21.57 7.19 -26.91
CA ILE A 333 20.58 7.13 -25.83
C ILE A 333 20.05 5.70 -25.70
N PHE A 334 19.85 5.22 -24.47
CA PHE A 334 19.31 3.89 -24.19
C PHE A 334 18.59 3.86 -22.83
N THR A 335 17.80 2.81 -22.58
CA THR A 335 17.12 2.60 -21.29
C THR A 335 17.72 1.42 -20.53
N VAL A 336 17.61 1.44 -19.19
CA VAL A 336 18.05 0.33 -18.31
C VAL A 336 16.97 0.06 -17.27
N ASP A 337 16.27 -1.06 -17.44
CA ASP A 337 15.02 -1.35 -16.73
C ASP A 337 14.97 -2.79 -16.21
N PRO A 338 13.97 -3.17 -15.39
CA PRO A 338 13.60 -4.56 -15.24
C PRO A 338 13.31 -5.21 -16.61
N PHE A 339 13.70 -6.47 -16.78
CA PHE A 339 13.54 -7.20 -18.04
C PHE A 339 12.08 -7.18 -18.56
N SER A 340 11.11 -7.33 -17.65
CA SER A 340 9.68 -7.36 -17.95
C SER A 340 9.04 -5.99 -18.21
N SER A 341 9.74 -4.87 -17.98
CA SER A 341 9.18 -3.52 -18.11
C SER A 341 8.76 -3.20 -19.55
N LYS A 342 7.66 -2.46 -19.68
CA LYS A 342 7.14 -1.96 -20.98
C LYS A 342 6.89 -0.45 -20.96
N ASP A 343 6.67 0.09 -19.78
CA ASP A 343 6.50 1.48 -19.40
C ASP A 343 7.87 2.10 -19.06
N LEU A 344 8.65 2.44 -20.10
CA LEU A 344 10.00 2.98 -19.97
C LEU A 344 9.90 4.51 -19.82
N ASP A 345 9.98 4.98 -18.57
CA ASP A 345 9.88 6.40 -18.21
C ASP A 345 11.17 7.17 -18.52
N ASP A 346 12.32 6.54 -18.30
CA ASP A 346 13.63 7.18 -18.34
C ASP A 346 14.58 6.53 -19.36
N ALA A 347 15.35 7.37 -20.02
CA ALA A 347 16.48 7.00 -20.86
C ALA A 347 17.70 7.82 -20.44
N ILE A 348 18.89 7.28 -20.66
CA ILE A 348 20.16 7.89 -20.25
C ILE A 348 21.12 7.95 -21.43
N SER A 349 22.07 8.88 -21.33
CA SER A 349 23.15 9.06 -22.30
C SER A 349 24.39 9.64 -21.65
N CYS A 350 25.53 9.40 -22.28
CA CYS A 350 26.80 9.97 -21.88
C CYS A 350 27.68 10.18 -23.11
N TRP A 351 28.30 11.35 -23.24
CA TRP A 351 29.27 11.62 -24.29
C TRP A 351 30.36 12.60 -23.82
N GLU A 352 31.55 12.49 -24.40
CA GLU A 352 32.66 13.40 -24.10
C GLU A 352 32.52 14.69 -24.91
N MET A 353 32.85 15.84 -24.29
CA MET A 353 32.85 17.15 -24.95
C MET A 353 34.25 17.63 -25.36
N GLY A 354 35.31 16.91 -24.97
CA GLY A 354 36.68 17.43 -24.99
C GLY A 354 37.09 18.06 -23.65
N ASP A 355 38.39 18.33 -23.48
CA ASP A 355 38.97 18.97 -22.27
C ASP A 355 38.70 18.25 -20.93
N GLY A 356 38.43 16.95 -20.97
CA GLY A 356 38.09 16.16 -19.78
C GLY A 356 36.70 16.43 -19.20
N LEU A 357 35.79 17.01 -20.00
CA LEU A 357 34.39 17.24 -19.66
C LEU A 357 33.50 16.18 -20.31
N ILE A 358 32.53 15.68 -19.55
CA ILE A 358 31.50 14.76 -20.03
C ILE A 358 30.13 15.41 -19.91
N CYS A 359 29.24 15.09 -20.84
CA CYS A 359 27.82 15.34 -20.74
C CYS A 359 27.12 14.09 -20.27
N VAL A 360 26.26 14.21 -19.26
CA VAL A 360 25.36 13.15 -18.81
C VAL A 360 23.92 13.63 -18.99
N GLY A 361 23.14 12.87 -19.74
CA GLY A 361 21.73 13.15 -20.01
C GLY A 361 20.81 12.19 -19.30
N VAL A 362 19.75 12.72 -18.69
CA VAL A 362 18.55 11.97 -18.26
C VAL A 362 17.36 12.51 -19.04
N HIS A 363 16.71 11.64 -19.80
CA HIS A 363 15.62 11.96 -20.71
C HIS A 363 14.36 11.27 -20.22
N ILE A 364 13.35 12.05 -19.82
CA ILE A 364 12.11 11.53 -19.24
C ILE A 364 10.97 11.66 -20.25
N ALA A 365 10.13 10.64 -20.38
CA ALA A 365 8.96 10.65 -21.26
C ALA A 365 8.10 11.92 -21.08
N ASP A 366 7.81 12.65 -22.17
CA ASP A 366 6.96 13.85 -22.12
C ASP A 366 5.47 13.48 -22.16
N VAL A 367 4.99 12.88 -21.07
CA VAL A 367 3.58 12.50 -20.92
C VAL A 367 2.66 13.74 -20.91
N SER A 368 3.18 14.89 -20.47
CA SER A 368 2.44 16.15 -20.43
C SER A 368 2.01 16.65 -21.82
N TYR A 369 2.68 16.21 -22.88
CA TYR A 369 2.28 16.46 -24.27
C TYR A 369 0.97 15.77 -24.64
N PHE A 370 0.76 14.53 -24.18
CA PHE A 370 -0.41 13.71 -24.52
C PHE A 370 -1.59 13.92 -23.56
N ILE A 371 -1.32 14.35 -22.32
CA ILE A 371 -2.33 14.54 -21.29
C ILE A 371 -2.50 16.02 -21.00
N HIS A 372 -3.44 16.64 -21.72
CA HIS A 372 -3.78 18.05 -21.53
C HIS A 372 -4.51 18.28 -20.21
N GLN A 373 -4.13 19.34 -19.49
CA GLN A 373 -4.70 19.66 -18.19
C GLN A 373 -6.22 19.89 -18.29
N GLY A 374 -6.98 19.27 -17.38
CA GLY A 374 -8.44 19.38 -17.33
C GLY A 374 -9.20 18.50 -18.34
N SER A 375 -8.51 17.74 -19.19
CA SER A 375 -9.14 16.73 -20.04
C SER A 375 -9.70 15.56 -19.21
N GLU A 376 -10.60 14.75 -19.80
CA GLU A 376 -11.14 13.55 -19.15
C GLU A 376 -10.01 12.57 -18.75
N LEU A 377 -9.01 12.42 -19.61
CA LEU A 377 -7.83 11.60 -19.33
C LEU A 377 -6.99 12.17 -18.18
N ASP A 378 -6.85 13.48 -18.07
CA ASP A 378 -6.15 14.13 -16.95
C ASP A 378 -6.87 13.88 -15.63
N ILE A 379 -8.20 14.02 -15.62
CA ILE A 379 -9.02 13.74 -14.44
C ILE A 379 -8.90 12.27 -14.04
N GLU A 380 -8.95 11.34 -14.99
CA GLU A 380 -8.78 9.91 -14.71
C GLU A 380 -7.37 9.58 -14.20
N ALA A 381 -6.32 10.16 -14.81
CA ALA A 381 -4.94 10.02 -14.36
C ALA A 381 -4.76 10.59 -12.95
N GLN A 382 -5.42 11.71 -12.62
CA GLN A 382 -5.45 12.29 -11.29
C GLN A 382 -6.15 11.35 -10.30
N ASN A 383 -7.32 10.81 -10.67
CA ASN A 383 -8.09 9.89 -9.83
C ASN A 383 -7.27 8.65 -9.47
N ARG A 384 -6.61 8.03 -10.46
CA ARG A 384 -5.73 6.87 -10.27
C ARG A 384 -4.43 7.24 -9.54
N SER A 385 -3.86 8.40 -9.85
CA SER A 385 -2.62 9.01 -9.31
C SER A 385 -1.33 8.21 -9.47
N THR A 386 -1.35 6.88 -9.41
CA THR A 386 -0.17 6.03 -9.58
C THR A 386 -0.53 4.65 -10.14
N THR A 387 0.35 4.07 -10.95
CA THR A 387 0.24 2.67 -11.40
C THR A 387 0.46 1.72 -10.22
N VAL A 388 -0.41 0.73 -10.06
CA VAL A 388 -0.31 -0.26 -8.97
C VAL A 388 0.29 -1.55 -9.49
N TYR A 389 1.47 -1.92 -8.98
CA TYR A 389 2.17 -3.14 -9.35
C TYR A 389 1.79 -4.28 -8.39
N LEU A 390 1.00 -5.23 -8.88
CA LEU A 390 0.77 -6.51 -8.24
C LEU A 390 1.77 -7.53 -8.78
N VAL A 391 1.87 -8.71 -8.15
CA VAL A 391 2.81 -9.75 -8.58
C VAL A 391 2.51 -10.24 -10.01
N ASN A 392 1.23 -10.39 -10.38
CA ASN A 392 0.83 -10.88 -11.70
C ASN A 392 0.58 -9.80 -12.76
N ARG A 393 0.29 -8.56 -12.36
CA ARG A 393 -0.08 -7.49 -13.30
C ARG A 393 0.18 -6.09 -12.75
N ALA A 394 0.30 -5.13 -13.67
CA ALA A 394 0.27 -3.71 -13.36
C ALA A 394 -1.11 -3.13 -13.71
N ILE A 395 -1.71 -2.38 -12.78
CA ILE A 395 -2.92 -1.60 -13.02
C ILE A 395 -2.49 -0.19 -13.38
N GLN A 396 -2.65 0.14 -14.66
CA GLN A 396 -2.08 1.34 -15.26
C GLN A 396 -2.82 2.61 -14.81
N MET A 397 -2.04 3.66 -14.56
CA MET A 397 -2.53 5.02 -14.31
C MET A 397 -3.11 5.66 -15.58
N ILE A 398 -2.54 5.37 -16.74
CA ILE A 398 -2.94 5.91 -18.05
C ILE A 398 -3.18 4.77 -19.04
N PRO A 399 -3.91 4.98 -20.16
CA PRO A 399 -4.20 3.94 -21.14
C PRO A 399 -2.94 3.19 -21.62
N PRO A 400 -3.00 1.85 -21.80
CA PRO A 400 -1.85 1.03 -22.22
C PRO A 400 -1.15 1.50 -23.49
N ILE A 401 -1.89 2.05 -24.45
CA ILE A 401 -1.32 2.60 -25.69
C ILE A 401 -0.39 3.80 -25.43
N LEU A 402 -0.70 4.64 -24.42
CA LEU A 402 0.19 5.71 -23.98
C LEU A 402 1.34 5.13 -23.14
N SER A 403 1.02 4.35 -22.10
CA SER A 403 2.03 3.91 -21.13
C SER A 403 3.06 2.94 -21.68
N THR A 404 2.69 2.07 -22.62
CA THR A 404 3.60 1.02 -23.13
C THR A 404 4.06 1.22 -24.57
N ASN A 405 3.59 2.27 -25.26
CA ASN A 405 4.02 2.57 -26.62
C ASN A 405 4.31 4.07 -26.86
N LEU A 406 3.30 4.95 -26.85
CA LEU A 406 3.47 6.33 -27.34
C LEU A 406 4.36 7.20 -26.42
N CYS A 407 4.16 7.12 -25.11
CA CYS A 407 5.00 7.82 -24.13
C CYS A 407 6.27 7.03 -23.80
N SER A 408 6.17 5.70 -23.76
CA SER A 408 7.29 4.81 -23.43
C SER A 408 8.47 5.05 -24.37
N LEU A 409 9.67 5.18 -23.80
CA LEU A 409 10.93 5.44 -24.51
C LEU A 409 11.48 4.17 -25.18
N VAL A 410 10.60 3.48 -25.93
CA VAL A 410 10.90 2.23 -26.64
C VAL A 410 12.01 2.42 -27.67
N PRO A 411 12.87 1.39 -27.86
CA PRO A 411 14.00 1.51 -28.78
C PRO A 411 13.54 1.55 -30.25
N GLY A 412 14.30 2.26 -31.09
CA GLY A 412 14.10 2.33 -32.54
C GLY A 412 13.00 3.29 -33.00
N LYS A 413 12.45 4.10 -32.10
CA LYS A 413 11.42 5.10 -32.43
C LYS A 413 11.78 6.46 -31.85
N ASP A 414 11.46 7.51 -32.60
CA ASP A 414 11.55 8.87 -32.10
C ASP A 414 10.49 9.09 -31.01
N ARG A 415 10.90 9.71 -29.91
CA ARG A 415 10.06 9.94 -28.74
C ARG A 415 10.26 11.34 -28.19
N LEU A 416 9.17 11.93 -27.72
CA LEU A 416 9.17 13.22 -27.03
C LEU A 416 9.64 13.03 -25.59
N ALA A 417 10.60 13.83 -25.17
CA ALA A 417 11.14 13.81 -23.81
C ALA A 417 11.24 15.21 -23.22
N VAL A 418 11.30 15.26 -21.89
CA VAL A 418 11.77 16.40 -21.10
C VAL A 418 13.08 15.96 -20.48
N SER A 419 14.16 16.66 -20.82
CA SER A 419 15.52 16.22 -20.54
C SER A 419 16.23 17.16 -19.57
N VAL A 420 17.10 16.57 -18.77
CA VAL A 420 18.09 17.27 -17.94
C VAL A 420 19.46 16.79 -18.40
N ILE A 421 20.33 17.72 -18.79
CA ILE A 421 21.68 17.43 -19.27
C ILE A 421 22.67 18.19 -18.38
N TRP A 422 23.59 17.47 -17.77
CA TRP A 422 24.65 18.05 -16.94
C TRP A 422 25.98 17.99 -17.67
N LYS A 423 26.70 19.12 -17.66
CA LYS A 423 28.11 19.17 -18.02
C LYS A 423 28.93 18.95 -16.77
N ILE A 424 29.74 17.90 -16.77
CA ILE A 424 30.44 17.40 -15.58
C ILE A 424 31.94 17.34 -15.83
N ASN A 425 32.73 17.73 -14.84
CA ASN A 425 34.19 17.60 -14.90
C ASN A 425 34.69 16.24 -14.38
N LYS A 426 35.98 15.97 -14.55
CA LYS A 426 36.63 14.73 -14.08
C LYS A 426 36.48 14.43 -12.57
N PHE A 427 36.11 15.41 -11.76
CA PHE A 427 35.90 15.26 -10.32
C PHE A 427 34.43 14.93 -9.96
N GLY A 428 33.55 14.89 -10.96
CA GLY A 428 32.12 14.67 -10.75
C GLY A 428 31.36 15.93 -10.34
N GLU A 429 31.94 17.12 -10.53
CA GLU A 429 31.28 18.39 -10.25
C GLU A 429 30.47 18.85 -11.46
N ILE A 430 29.26 19.34 -11.20
CA ILE A 430 28.36 19.88 -12.22
C ILE A 430 28.77 21.31 -12.52
N ILE A 431 29.23 21.55 -13.74
CA ILE A 431 29.64 22.86 -14.25
C ILE A 431 28.45 23.63 -14.80
N ASP A 432 27.56 22.94 -15.51
CA ASP A 432 26.37 23.54 -16.11
C ASP A 432 25.22 22.52 -16.16
N THR A 433 23.99 23.02 -16.19
CA THR A 433 22.77 22.22 -16.26
C THR A 433 21.82 22.81 -17.29
N TRP A 434 21.55 22.05 -18.36
CA TRP A 434 20.51 22.37 -19.32
C TRP A 434 19.23 21.57 -18.99
N ILE A 435 18.08 22.23 -19.04
CA ILE A 435 16.76 21.61 -18.83
C ILE A 435 15.85 22.08 -19.96
N GLY A 436 15.16 21.15 -20.61
CA GLY A 436 14.26 21.50 -21.70
C GLY A 436 13.56 20.33 -22.37
N ARG A 437 12.66 20.65 -23.30
CA ARG A 437 12.03 19.65 -24.16
C ARG A 437 13.01 19.18 -25.24
N SER A 438 13.02 17.88 -25.48
CA SER A 438 13.86 17.24 -26.49
C SER A 438 13.08 16.18 -27.28
N ILE A 439 13.70 15.72 -28.36
CA ILE A 439 13.29 14.54 -29.13
C ILE A 439 14.47 13.56 -29.07
N ILE A 440 14.20 12.33 -28.69
CA ILE A 440 15.22 11.29 -28.53
C ILE A 440 14.92 10.09 -29.43
N HIS A 441 15.96 9.31 -29.72
CA HIS A 441 15.83 8.01 -30.40
C HIS A 441 16.57 6.96 -29.57
N SER A 442 15.83 6.19 -28.77
CA SER A 442 16.45 5.15 -27.93
C SER A 442 17.03 4.05 -28.82
N THR A 443 18.32 3.76 -28.65
CA THR A 443 19.06 2.80 -29.49
C THR A 443 18.82 1.36 -29.05
N CYS A 444 18.64 1.12 -27.75
CA CYS A 444 18.38 -0.19 -27.17
C CYS A 444 17.64 -0.10 -25.83
N LYS A 445 17.01 -1.22 -25.46
CA LYS A 445 16.44 -1.45 -24.13
C LYS A 445 17.29 -2.49 -23.42
N LEU A 446 17.97 -2.11 -22.35
CA LEU A 446 18.81 -3.00 -21.54
C LEU A 446 18.06 -3.43 -20.28
N SER A 447 18.30 -4.66 -19.83
CA SER A 447 17.97 -5.04 -18.46
C SER A 447 19.07 -4.61 -17.49
N TYR A 448 18.74 -4.50 -16.20
CA TYR A 448 19.77 -4.32 -15.16
C TYR A 448 20.88 -5.37 -15.22
N LYS A 449 20.55 -6.61 -15.63
CA LYS A 449 21.53 -7.69 -15.80
C LYS A 449 22.47 -7.43 -16.98
N ASP A 450 21.94 -6.92 -18.10
CA ASP A 450 22.76 -6.59 -19.26
C ASP A 450 23.74 -5.46 -18.95
N ALA A 451 23.27 -4.39 -18.29
CA ALA A 451 24.13 -3.30 -17.85
C ALA A 451 25.15 -3.76 -16.79
N GLN A 452 24.77 -4.66 -15.89
CA GLN A 452 25.68 -5.23 -14.90
C GLN A 452 26.80 -6.05 -15.57
N ASN A 453 26.48 -6.84 -16.60
CA ASN A 453 27.48 -7.59 -17.36
C ASN A 453 28.51 -6.65 -18.03
N VAL A 454 28.09 -5.48 -18.51
CA VAL A 454 29.04 -4.48 -19.03
C VAL A 454 29.92 -3.92 -17.93
N ILE A 455 29.35 -3.64 -16.75
CA ILE A 455 30.11 -3.14 -15.60
C ILE A 455 31.17 -4.16 -15.15
N ASP A 456 30.84 -5.44 -15.15
CA ASP A 456 31.70 -6.50 -14.62
C ASP A 456 32.71 -7.00 -15.67
N ASN A 457 32.27 -7.16 -16.92
CA ASN A 457 33.04 -7.83 -17.99
C ASN A 457 33.43 -6.90 -19.15
N GLY A 458 33.04 -5.63 -19.11
CA GLY A 458 33.34 -4.63 -20.15
C GLY A 458 32.60 -4.81 -21.47
N SER A 459 31.65 -5.76 -21.55
CA SER A 459 30.94 -6.08 -22.79
C SER A 459 29.49 -6.54 -22.57
N LEU A 460 28.64 -6.29 -23.57
CA LEU A 460 27.25 -6.75 -23.58
C LEU A 460 27.15 -8.27 -23.83
N PRO A 461 26.18 -8.98 -23.23
CA PRO A 461 25.97 -10.41 -23.43
C PRO A 461 25.31 -10.69 -24.79
N LEU A 462 26.07 -10.51 -25.87
CA LEU A 462 25.60 -10.73 -27.23
C LEU A 462 25.87 -12.17 -27.67
N GLU A 463 24.82 -12.98 -27.73
CA GLU A 463 24.86 -14.20 -28.55
C GLU A 463 24.85 -13.79 -30.02
N PHE A 464 26.02 -13.71 -30.65
CA PHE A 464 26.15 -13.59 -32.10
C PHE A 464 25.81 -14.94 -32.74
N THR A 465 24.53 -15.32 -32.75
CA THR A 465 24.06 -16.37 -33.66
C THR A 465 23.70 -15.71 -34.99
N ASN A 466 24.15 -16.29 -36.11
CA ASN A 466 24.05 -15.75 -37.47
C ASN A 466 22.60 -15.57 -38.00
N SER A 467 21.57 -15.59 -37.15
CA SER A 467 20.18 -15.66 -37.60
C SER A 467 19.16 -14.82 -36.82
N LYS A 468 19.50 -14.12 -35.71
CA LYS A 468 18.60 -13.12 -35.09
C LYS A 468 19.38 -11.99 -34.40
N PRO A 469 19.06 -10.71 -34.62
CA PRO A 469 19.58 -9.65 -33.75
C PRO A 469 19.16 -9.95 -32.31
N SER A 470 20.08 -9.78 -31.36
CA SER A 470 19.78 -9.90 -29.94
C SER A 470 18.58 -9.01 -29.60
N LYS A 471 17.63 -9.51 -28.80
CA LYS A 471 16.38 -8.81 -28.39
C LYS A 471 16.60 -7.43 -27.72
N ILE A 472 17.86 -7.04 -27.53
CA ILE A 472 18.32 -5.80 -26.89
C ILE A 472 18.19 -4.59 -27.83
N PHE A 473 18.53 -4.78 -29.11
CA PHE A 473 18.53 -3.68 -30.11
C PHE A 473 17.25 -3.68 -30.93
N ALA A 474 16.81 -2.49 -31.37
CA ALA A 474 15.61 -2.37 -32.18
C ALA A 474 15.76 -3.10 -33.53
N SER A 475 14.74 -3.88 -33.91
CA SER A 475 14.66 -4.65 -35.16
C SER A 475 14.69 -3.79 -36.44
N GLY A 476 14.43 -2.49 -36.31
CA GLY A 476 14.43 -1.51 -37.40
C GLY A 476 15.74 -0.74 -37.58
N ILE A 477 16.74 -0.93 -36.70
CA ILE A 477 18.10 -0.52 -37.07
C ILE A 477 18.47 -1.48 -38.20
N ASN A 478 18.55 -0.97 -39.42
CA ASN A 478 18.88 -1.73 -40.64
C ASN A 478 20.36 -2.17 -40.54
N LEU A 479 20.61 -3.10 -39.62
CA LEU A 479 21.92 -3.60 -39.16
C LEU A 479 22.53 -4.55 -40.19
N ASP A 480 21.75 -4.96 -41.20
CA ASP A 480 22.12 -6.01 -42.17
C ASP A 480 23.12 -5.54 -43.23
N LYS A 481 23.41 -4.23 -43.34
CA LYS A 481 24.30 -3.73 -44.41
C LYS A 481 25.69 -3.28 -43.96
N ASN A 482 25.99 -3.13 -42.66
CA ASN A 482 27.32 -2.66 -42.25
C ASN A 482 27.74 -3.08 -40.82
N LEU A 483 28.48 -4.18 -40.73
CA LEU A 483 28.99 -4.77 -39.48
C LEU A 483 29.81 -3.79 -38.63
N HIS A 484 30.54 -2.86 -39.25
CA HIS A 484 31.33 -1.85 -38.55
C HIS A 484 30.48 -0.87 -37.75
N ARG A 485 29.37 -0.37 -38.32
CA ARG A 485 28.46 0.54 -37.60
C ARG A 485 27.82 -0.14 -36.38
N LYS A 486 27.47 -1.43 -36.50
CA LYS A 486 26.94 -2.24 -35.39
C LYS A 486 27.95 -2.34 -34.25
N LYS A 487 29.20 -2.68 -34.57
CA LYS A 487 30.28 -2.78 -33.56
C LYS A 487 30.52 -1.45 -32.86
N ASN A 488 30.54 -0.33 -33.60
CA ASN A 488 30.73 0.99 -33.01
C ASN A 488 29.57 1.39 -32.08
N LEU A 489 28.31 1.14 -32.47
CA LEU A 489 27.15 1.44 -31.62
C LEU A 489 27.19 0.65 -30.32
N ILE A 490 27.44 -0.66 -30.40
CA ILE A 490 27.60 -1.53 -29.21
C ILE A 490 28.68 -0.96 -28.29
N LYS A 491 29.84 -0.61 -28.87
CA LYS A 491 30.96 -0.09 -28.09
C LYS A 491 30.63 1.26 -27.44
N ASN A 492 29.88 2.13 -28.12
CA ASN A 492 29.44 3.40 -27.57
C ASN A 492 28.48 3.21 -26.38
N VAL A 493 27.54 2.26 -26.47
CA VAL A 493 26.65 1.91 -25.36
C VAL A 493 27.47 1.35 -24.18
N GLU A 494 28.40 0.43 -24.43
CA GLU A 494 29.26 -0.14 -23.39
C GLU A 494 30.10 0.94 -22.67
N ASN A 495 30.76 1.81 -23.44
CA ASN A 495 31.55 2.90 -22.90
C ASN A 495 30.68 3.89 -22.11
N SER A 496 29.47 4.17 -22.58
CA SER A 496 28.51 5.03 -21.87
C SER A 496 28.11 4.44 -20.52
N ILE A 497 27.83 3.13 -20.44
CA ILE A 497 27.51 2.44 -19.18
C ILE A 497 28.68 2.53 -18.19
N ILE A 498 29.91 2.30 -18.65
CA ILE A 498 31.10 2.37 -17.82
C ILE A 498 31.31 3.79 -17.28
N ALA A 499 31.17 4.81 -18.13
CA ALA A 499 31.28 6.22 -17.75
C ALA A 499 30.18 6.64 -16.76
N LEU A 500 28.92 6.30 -17.04
CA LEU A 500 27.78 6.58 -16.17
C LEU A 500 27.90 5.90 -14.81
N ASN A 501 28.34 4.64 -14.76
CA ASN A 501 28.56 3.93 -13.51
C ASN A 501 29.71 4.56 -12.70
N SER A 502 30.78 4.99 -13.37
CA SER A 502 31.90 5.70 -12.71
C SER A 502 31.43 7.00 -12.09
N PHE A 503 30.62 7.78 -12.81
CA PHE A 503 30.02 9.00 -12.28
C PHE A 503 29.03 8.72 -11.14
N ALA A 504 28.15 7.73 -11.29
CA ALA A 504 27.20 7.35 -10.25
C ALA A 504 27.89 6.90 -8.95
N LYS A 505 29.03 6.21 -9.03
CA LYS A 505 29.85 5.87 -7.85
C LYS A 505 30.34 7.13 -7.11
N ILE A 506 30.74 8.17 -7.84
CA ILE A 506 31.14 9.46 -7.27
C ILE A 506 29.94 10.13 -6.58
N LEU A 507 28.80 10.24 -7.28
CA LEU A 507 27.57 10.80 -6.73
C LEU A 507 27.15 10.10 -5.44
N ARG A 508 27.14 8.76 -5.47
CA ARG A 508 26.80 7.93 -4.32
C ARG A 508 27.75 8.20 -3.16
N LYS A 509 29.07 8.15 -3.39
CA LYS A 509 30.07 8.43 -2.36
C LYS A 509 29.85 9.80 -1.72
N ASN A 510 29.64 10.84 -2.52
CA ASN A 510 29.40 12.20 -2.03
C ASN A 510 28.08 12.30 -1.24
N ARG A 511 27.03 11.61 -1.67
CA ARG A 511 25.74 11.56 -0.98
C ARG A 511 25.83 10.86 0.39
N PHE A 512 26.57 9.75 0.49
CA PHE A 512 26.77 9.08 1.77
C PHE A 512 27.71 9.86 2.70
N ASN A 513 28.74 10.53 2.15
CA ASN A 513 29.60 11.43 2.93
C ASN A 513 28.83 12.65 3.48
N SER A 514 27.77 13.08 2.78
CA SER A 514 26.85 14.13 3.25
C SER A 514 25.73 13.58 4.15
N SER A 515 25.99 12.54 4.95
CA SER A 515 25.07 12.07 6.00
C SER A 515 23.69 11.57 5.52
N CYS A 516 23.64 10.90 4.37
CA CYS A 516 22.43 10.24 3.86
C CYS A 516 22.14 8.90 4.58
N LEU A 517 20.87 8.49 4.60
CA LEU A 517 20.38 7.21 5.11
C LEU A 517 19.74 6.35 4.02
N SER A 518 20.16 5.09 3.92
CA SER A 518 19.62 4.07 3.03
C SER A 518 19.39 2.77 3.79
N ILE A 519 18.14 2.55 4.22
CA ILE A 519 17.71 1.30 4.85
C ILE A 519 17.33 0.31 3.73
N GLY A 520 18.32 -0.44 3.24
CA GLY A 520 18.18 -1.39 2.13
C GLY A 520 17.45 -2.68 2.54
N LEU A 521 16.12 -2.61 2.69
CA LEU A 521 15.33 -3.79 3.03
C LEU A 521 15.23 -4.77 1.85
N PRO A 522 15.41 -6.08 2.09
CA PRO A 522 15.25 -7.09 1.06
C PRO A 522 13.81 -7.11 0.55
N LYS A 523 13.64 -7.28 -0.78
CA LYS A 523 12.34 -7.38 -1.44
C LYS A 523 12.13 -8.79 -1.96
N LEU A 524 10.96 -9.37 -1.69
CA LEU A 524 10.59 -10.66 -2.25
C LEU A 524 10.10 -10.51 -3.69
N ALA A 525 10.62 -11.35 -4.58
CA ALA A 525 10.22 -11.46 -5.99
C ALA A 525 9.86 -12.90 -6.34
N PHE A 526 9.13 -13.07 -7.45
CA PHE A 526 8.64 -14.36 -7.91
C PHE A 526 8.96 -14.58 -9.39
N SER A 527 9.20 -15.83 -9.76
CA SER A 527 9.06 -16.28 -11.14
C SER A 527 7.70 -16.92 -11.30
N LEU A 528 6.97 -16.57 -12.37
CA LEU A 528 5.64 -17.09 -12.64
C LEU A 528 5.65 -17.97 -13.89
N ASP A 529 4.80 -18.99 -13.93
CA ASP A 529 4.48 -19.72 -15.15
C ASP A 529 3.47 -18.96 -16.04
N ASN A 530 3.09 -19.55 -17.18
CA ASN A 530 2.11 -18.97 -18.10
C ASN A 530 0.70 -18.82 -17.51
N HIS A 531 0.40 -19.52 -16.41
CA HIS A 531 -0.87 -19.47 -15.69
C HIS A 531 -0.81 -18.54 -14.45
N SER A 532 0.24 -17.74 -14.31
CA SER A 532 0.46 -16.87 -13.15
C SER A 532 0.60 -17.65 -11.82
N ASN A 533 1.07 -18.90 -11.85
CA ASN A 533 1.46 -19.62 -10.64
C ASN A 533 2.93 -19.32 -10.32
N PRO A 534 3.28 -19.03 -9.06
CA PRO A 534 4.65 -18.81 -8.66
C PRO A 534 5.42 -20.14 -8.68
N THR A 535 6.42 -20.23 -9.54
CA THR A 535 7.32 -21.39 -9.66
C THR A 535 8.52 -21.26 -8.71
N SER A 536 8.93 -20.03 -8.40
CA SER A 536 9.97 -19.75 -7.42
C SER A 536 9.71 -18.43 -6.67
N ALA A 537 10.28 -18.33 -5.46
CA ALA A 537 10.30 -17.12 -4.65
C ALA A 537 11.74 -16.84 -4.21
N TYR A 538 12.24 -15.62 -4.45
CA TYR A 538 13.63 -15.24 -4.20
C TYR A 538 13.73 -13.78 -3.75
N ILE A 539 14.84 -13.42 -3.08
CA ILE A 539 15.10 -12.04 -2.71
C ILE A 539 15.68 -11.30 -3.90
N TYR A 540 15.10 -10.16 -4.25
CA TYR A 540 15.59 -9.28 -5.31
C TYR A 540 16.89 -8.60 -4.88
N GLU A 541 17.95 -8.86 -5.63
CA GLU A 541 19.28 -8.29 -5.40
C GLU A 541 19.42 -6.94 -6.13
N LEU A 542 20.06 -5.98 -5.45
CA LEU A 542 20.40 -4.68 -6.02
C LEU A 542 21.87 -4.68 -6.42
N ASN A 543 22.13 -4.42 -7.70
CA ASN A 543 23.47 -4.42 -8.28
C ASN A 543 23.97 -3.00 -8.58
N LEU A 544 25.21 -2.85 -9.04
CA LEU A 544 25.78 -1.55 -9.42
C LEU A 544 24.96 -0.86 -10.51
N SER A 545 24.41 -1.63 -11.47
CA SER A 545 23.50 -1.09 -12.47
C SER A 545 22.23 -0.48 -11.88
N ASN A 546 21.67 -1.06 -10.80
CA ASN A 546 20.54 -0.45 -10.08
C ASN A 546 20.93 0.86 -9.43
N PHE A 547 22.09 0.90 -8.76
CA PHE A 547 22.58 2.12 -8.11
C PHE A 547 22.94 3.20 -9.13
N MET A 548 23.47 2.83 -10.31
CA MET A 548 23.74 3.77 -11.40
C MET A 548 22.48 4.54 -11.79
N ILE A 549 21.37 3.84 -12.04
CA ILE A 549 20.09 4.48 -12.37
C ILE A 549 19.55 5.26 -11.16
N GLU A 550 19.64 4.70 -9.95
CA GLU A 550 19.19 5.39 -8.73
C GLU A 550 19.83 6.77 -8.56
N GLU A 551 21.16 6.89 -8.66
CA GLU A 551 21.85 8.17 -8.46
C GLU A 551 21.51 9.20 -9.55
N LEU A 552 21.41 8.76 -10.81
CA LEU A 552 21.04 9.64 -11.93
C LEU A 552 19.61 10.17 -11.77
N MET A 553 18.68 9.31 -11.36
CA MET A 553 17.30 9.72 -11.09
C MET A 553 17.20 10.63 -9.87
N ILE A 554 17.97 10.38 -8.79
CA ILE A 554 18.03 11.29 -7.64
C ILE A 554 18.55 12.66 -8.08
N LEU A 555 19.62 12.72 -8.89
CA LEU A 555 20.18 13.97 -9.39
C LEU A 555 19.18 14.75 -10.26
N ALA A 556 18.46 14.07 -11.16
CA ALA A 556 17.38 14.66 -11.94
C ALA A 556 16.30 15.28 -11.04
N ASN A 557 15.79 14.51 -10.08
CA ASN A 557 14.75 14.93 -9.16
C ASN A 557 15.17 16.13 -8.30
N VAL A 558 16.42 16.17 -7.80
CA VAL A 558 16.95 17.30 -7.03
C VAL A 558 17.14 18.53 -7.91
N SER A 559 17.66 18.37 -9.12
CA SER A 559 17.88 19.48 -10.07
C SER A 559 16.56 20.15 -10.43
N ILE A 560 15.53 19.37 -10.75
CA ILE A 560 14.19 19.88 -11.06
C ILE A 560 13.53 20.53 -9.83
N ALA A 561 13.65 19.93 -8.64
CA ALA A 561 13.11 20.53 -7.42
C ALA A 561 13.69 21.92 -7.15
N ARG A 562 15.02 22.08 -7.29
CA ARG A 562 15.70 23.38 -7.17
C ARG A 562 15.24 24.36 -8.25
N TYR A 563 15.16 23.91 -9.50
CA TYR A 563 14.77 24.76 -10.61
C TYR A 563 13.34 25.31 -10.44
N ILE A 564 12.39 24.46 -10.08
CA ILE A 564 11.00 24.91 -9.84
C ILE A 564 10.94 25.86 -8.65
N TYR A 565 11.64 25.56 -7.56
CA TYR A 565 11.67 26.44 -6.39
C TYR A 565 12.20 27.85 -6.70
N ILE A 566 13.31 27.96 -7.43
CA ILE A 566 13.89 29.25 -7.82
C ILE A 566 12.90 30.08 -8.66
N ASN A 567 12.11 29.43 -9.51
CA ASN A 567 11.21 30.11 -10.46
C ASN A 567 9.76 30.29 -9.95
N LYS A 568 9.30 29.50 -8.97
CA LYS A 568 7.91 29.51 -8.47
C LYS A 568 7.77 29.78 -6.96
N GLY A 569 8.87 29.83 -6.22
CA GLY A 569 8.86 30.06 -4.78
C GLY A 569 7.93 29.09 -4.05
N ASN A 570 7.00 29.64 -3.27
CA ASN A 570 6.06 28.87 -2.45
C ASN A 570 5.10 27.97 -3.26
N VAL A 571 4.89 28.25 -4.54
CA VAL A 571 4.03 27.43 -5.43
C VAL A 571 4.85 26.29 -6.06
N SER A 572 5.68 25.65 -5.25
CA SER A 572 6.52 24.51 -5.65
C SER A 572 5.89 23.21 -5.18
N PHE A 573 5.72 22.27 -6.11
CA PHE A 573 5.21 20.93 -5.81
C PHE A 573 6.38 19.98 -5.52
N LEU A 574 6.53 19.63 -4.24
CA LEU A 574 7.72 18.97 -3.71
C LEU A 574 7.35 17.68 -2.99
N ARG A 575 8.38 16.93 -2.60
CA ARG A 575 8.27 15.70 -1.81
C ARG A 575 9.28 15.70 -0.67
N ARG A 576 8.80 15.61 0.56
CA ARG A 576 9.64 15.61 1.76
C ARG A 576 9.67 14.27 2.46
N HIS A 577 10.63 14.10 3.37
CA HIS A 577 10.69 13.01 4.33
C HIS A 577 11.01 13.60 5.70
N SER A 578 10.04 13.56 6.62
CA SER A 578 10.22 14.12 7.96
C SER A 578 11.26 13.35 8.77
N LYS A 579 11.78 14.00 9.82
CA LYS A 579 12.58 13.33 10.86
C LYS A 579 11.81 12.14 11.46
N PRO A 580 12.51 11.11 11.96
CA PRO A 580 11.89 9.98 12.67
C PRO A 580 11.17 10.45 13.93
N LEU A 581 10.25 9.64 14.42
CA LEU A 581 9.57 9.86 15.70
C LEU A 581 10.55 9.58 16.85
N SER A 582 11.03 10.62 17.54
CA SER A 582 12.08 10.53 18.57
C SER A 582 11.84 9.44 19.61
N ASP A 583 10.68 9.43 20.27
CA ASP A 583 10.33 8.42 21.27
C ASP A 583 10.37 6.98 20.75
N ARG A 584 9.97 6.77 19.48
CA ARG A 584 10.00 5.43 18.86
C ARG A 584 11.43 5.04 18.52
N LEU A 585 12.19 5.98 17.97
CA LEU A 585 13.58 5.78 17.61
C LEU A 585 14.41 5.43 18.85
N GLU A 586 14.27 6.16 19.95
CA GLU A 586 14.96 5.88 21.22
C GLU A 586 14.64 4.49 21.79
N LYS A 587 13.36 4.09 21.74
CA LYS A 587 12.93 2.73 22.14
C LYS A 587 13.54 1.65 21.24
N ILE A 588 13.68 1.91 19.95
CA ILE A 588 14.32 0.98 19.02
C ILE A 588 15.84 0.94 19.26
N CYS A 589 16.48 2.10 19.47
CA CYS A 589 17.91 2.18 19.73
C CYS A 589 18.27 1.48 21.04
N SER A 590 17.49 1.65 22.11
CA SER A 590 17.70 0.92 23.36
C SER A 590 17.51 -0.60 23.21
N LYS A 591 16.65 -1.05 22.28
CA LYS A 591 16.57 -2.48 21.92
C LYS A 591 17.81 -2.94 21.16
N ILE A 592 18.28 -2.17 20.19
CA ILE A 592 19.49 -2.49 19.40
C ILE A 592 20.74 -2.52 20.29
N GLN A 593 20.87 -1.58 21.23
CA GLN A 593 21.95 -1.53 22.21
C GLN A 593 21.96 -2.77 23.12
N LYS A 594 20.78 -3.26 23.53
CA LYS A 594 20.66 -4.53 24.28
C LYS A 594 21.08 -5.76 23.48
N LEU A 595 21.10 -5.68 22.14
CA LEU A 595 21.62 -6.72 21.25
C LEU A 595 23.15 -6.62 21.04
N GLY A 596 23.84 -5.77 21.82
CA GLY A 596 25.30 -5.62 21.76
C GLY A 596 25.80 -4.65 20.70
N TYR A 597 24.93 -3.87 20.05
CA TYR A 597 25.33 -2.90 19.02
C TYR A 597 25.22 -1.47 19.55
N ASN A 598 26.36 -0.77 19.66
CA ASN A 598 26.31 0.66 19.88
C ASN A 598 25.65 1.33 18.66
N PHE A 599 24.63 2.14 18.91
CA PHE A 599 23.78 2.68 17.85
C PHE A 599 23.54 4.16 18.08
N ASP A 600 24.15 4.99 17.24
CA ASP A 600 23.95 6.43 17.20
C ASP A 600 22.79 6.77 16.25
N SER A 601 21.84 7.54 16.77
CA SER A 601 20.62 7.93 16.06
C SER A 601 20.42 9.44 15.94
N THR A 602 21.48 10.22 16.22
CA THR A 602 21.47 11.70 16.19
C THR A 602 21.12 12.30 14.82
N SER A 603 21.46 11.62 13.73
CA SER A 603 21.24 12.09 12.36
C SER A 603 21.04 10.92 11.40
N ALA A 604 20.59 11.22 10.18
CA ALA A 604 20.48 10.21 9.11
C ALA A 604 21.83 9.52 8.83
N GLY A 605 22.91 10.29 8.81
CA GLY A 605 24.27 9.79 8.59
C GLY A 605 24.78 8.90 9.72
N THR A 606 24.53 9.27 10.98
CA THR A 606 24.97 8.45 12.13
C THR A 606 24.17 7.15 12.25
N ILE A 607 22.87 7.15 11.91
CA ILE A 607 22.08 5.93 11.75
C ILE A 607 22.69 5.04 10.65
N GLN A 608 23.07 5.62 9.51
CA GLN A 608 23.68 4.89 8.41
C GLN A 608 25.04 4.29 8.78
N SER A 609 25.90 5.05 9.46
CA SER A 609 27.19 4.59 9.96
C SER A 609 27.01 3.46 10.97
N SER A 610 26.07 3.60 11.91
CA SER A 610 25.74 2.56 12.89
C SER A 610 25.23 1.27 12.22
N LEU A 611 24.38 1.38 11.20
CA LEU A 611 23.94 0.24 10.39
C LEU A 611 25.07 -0.44 9.63
N ASN A 612 26.10 0.31 9.21
CA ASN A 612 27.25 -0.24 8.49
C ASN A 612 28.22 -1.00 9.41
N LEU A 613 28.20 -0.74 10.72
CA LEU A 613 28.96 -1.52 11.71
C LEU A 613 28.40 -2.94 11.91
N ILE A 614 27.15 -3.18 11.53
CA ILE A 614 26.53 -4.50 11.62
C ILE A 614 26.96 -5.33 10.40
N SER A 615 27.95 -6.21 10.59
CA SER A 615 28.51 -7.06 9.53
C SER A 615 27.57 -8.20 9.10
N ASP A 616 26.78 -8.75 10.02
CA ASP A 616 25.81 -9.80 9.73
C ASP A 616 24.63 -9.23 8.91
N PRO A 617 24.44 -9.67 7.66
CA PRO A 617 23.41 -9.12 6.77
C PRO A 617 21.99 -9.38 7.29
N ILE A 618 21.76 -10.47 8.01
CA ILE A 618 20.45 -10.80 8.55
C ILE A 618 20.14 -9.88 9.72
N LYS A 619 21.08 -9.71 10.65
CA LYS A 619 20.91 -8.77 11.78
C LYS A 619 20.78 -7.34 11.29
N LYS A 620 21.52 -6.95 10.25
CA LYS A 620 21.38 -5.65 9.59
C LYS A 620 19.99 -5.47 9.02
N ASN A 621 19.43 -6.48 8.35
CA ASN A 621 18.07 -6.45 7.82
C ASN A 621 17.02 -6.33 8.94
N VAL A 622 17.10 -7.17 9.98
CA VAL A 622 16.19 -7.09 11.15
C VAL A 622 16.24 -5.71 11.79
N THR A 623 17.44 -5.17 11.99
CA THR A 623 17.64 -3.81 12.52
C THR A 623 17.02 -2.77 11.58
N GLY A 624 17.21 -2.90 10.28
CA GLY A 624 16.57 -2.06 9.27
C GLY A 624 15.04 -2.09 9.35
N PHE A 625 14.44 -3.28 9.48
CA PHE A 625 12.98 -3.43 9.62
C PHE A 625 12.46 -2.73 10.89
N LEU A 626 13.16 -2.90 12.02
CA LEU A 626 12.84 -2.19 13.26
C LEU A 626 12.89 -0.68 13.07
N LEU A 627 13.99 -0.17 12.49
CA LEU A 627 14.19 1.26 12.28
C LEU A 627 13.09 1.87 11.40
N VAL A 628 12.68 1.21 10.32
CA VAL A 628 11.61 1.71 9.43
C VAL A 628 10.32 2.04 10.18
N SER A 629 10.01 1.32 11.27
CA SER A 629 8.83 1.61 12.10
C SER A 629 8.89 2.93 12.88
N ALA A 630 10.09 3.53 13.03
CA ALA A 630 10.28 4.86 13.60
C ALA A 630 10.04 6.00 12.58
N PHE A 631 10.09 5.69 11.28
CA PHE A 631 9.95 6.69 10.22
C PHE A 631 8.51 6.83 9.75
N LYS A 632 8.18 8.03 9.28
CA LYS A 632 6.93 8.28 8.54
C LYS A 632 7.16 8.10 7.05
N PRO A 633 6.14 7.70 6.27
CA PRO A 633 6.25 7.73 4.82
C PRO A 633 6.57 9.13 4.30
N ALA A 634 7.44 9.23 3.31
CA ALA A 634 7.74 10.47 2.61
C ALA A 634 6.57 10.89 1.70
N ASN A 635 6.11 12.12 1.85
CA ASN A 635 4.87 12.66 1.29
C ASN A 635 5.09 13.85 0.35
N TYR A 636 4.22 13.98 -0.64
CA TYR A 636 4.09 15.16 -1.49
C TYR A 636 3.44 16.31 -0.71
N PHE A 637 3.78 17.55 -1.06
CA PHE A 637 3.20 18.76 -0.49
C PHE A 637 3.42 19.96 -1.42
N CYS A 638 2.64 21.03 -1.24
CA CYS A 638 2.95 22.34 -1.80
C CYS A 638 3.76 23.13 -0.77
N LEU A 639 4.83 23.84 -1.17
CA LEU A 639 5.66 24.58 -0.21
C LEU A 639 4.87 25.67 0.55
N ASP A 640 3.82 26.22 -0.06
CA ASP A 640 2.88 27.14 0.58
C ASP A 640 2.19 26.54 1.83
N ASP A 641 2.00 25.21 1.88
CA ASP A 641 1.46 24.51 3.06
C ASP A 641 2.34 24.70 4.31
N ALA A 642 3.61 25.07 4.11
CA ALA A 642 4.60 25.30 5.14
C ALA A 642 4.91 26.79 5.34
N ASN A 643 4.08 27.69 4.82
CA ASN A 643 4.35 29.14 4.82
C ASN A 643 5.70 29.51 4.19
N GLY A 644 6.21 28.72 3.25
CA GLY A 644 7.52 28.95 2.64
C GLY A 644 8.72 28.43 3.45
N ASP A 645 8.50 27.72 4.57
CA ASP A 645 9.59 27.17 5.39
C ASP A 645 10.36 26.07 4.62
N ILE A 646 11.62 26.36 4.28
CA ILE A 646 12.47 25.43 3.53
C ILE A 646 13.00 24.28 4.41
N ASP A 647 13.08 24.47 5.72
CA ASP A 647 13.48 23.40 6.64
C ASP A 647 12.38 22.34 6.73
N PHE A 648 11.12 22.76 6.58
CA PHE A 648 10.00 21.83 6.42
C PHE A 648 10.15 20.99 5.15
N ALA A 649 10.67 21.55 4.05
CA ALA A 649 10.84 20.84 2.77
C ALA A 649 11.90 19.73 2.80
N HIS A 650 12.78 19.74 3.80
CA HIS A 650 13.91 18.84 3.91
C HIS A 650 13.51 17.35 3.80
N HIS A 651 14.31 16.60 3.06
CA HIS A 651 14.16 15.15 2.89
C HIS A 651 15.17 14.38 3.73
N TYR A 652 14.80 14.05 4.98
CA TYR A 652 15.68 13.47 6.01
C TYR A 652 16.55 12.30 5.53
N ALA A 653 15.96 11.33 4.83
CA ALA A 653 16.72 10.13 4.43
C ALA A 653 17.72 10.41 3.32
N LEU A 654 17.43 11.35 2.42
CA LEU A 654 18.33 11.71 1.32
C LEU A 654 19.28 12.85 1.70
N ASN A 655 19.07 13.43 2.89
CA ASN A 655 19.70 14.63 3.39
C ASN A 655 19.82 15.77 2.35
N THR A 656 18.72 16.05 1.64
CA THR A 656 18.64 17.16 0.66
C THR A 656 17.57 18.16 1.10
N PRO A 657 17.83 19.49 0.97
CA PRO A 657 16.85 20.52 1.35
C PRO A 657 15.59 20.48 0.47
N LEU A 658 15.76 20.18 -0.83
CA LEU A 658 14.66 20.13 -1.79
C LEU A 658 14.71 18.82 -2.57
N TYR A 659 13.54 18.22 -2.75
CA TYR A 659 13.35 17.00 -3.53
C TYR A 659 11.94 16.98 -4.10
N THR A 660 11.77 16.38 -5.28
CA THR A 660 10.46 16.12 -5.89
C THR A 660 10.50 14.81 -6.67
N HIS A 661 9.39 14.41 -7.28
CA HIS A 661 9.39 13.34 -8.28
C HIS A 661 9.10 13.92 -9.66
N TYR A 662 9.99 13.58 -10.60
CA TYR A 662 9.98 14.05 -11.97
C TYR A 662 10.17 12.90 -12.98
N THR A 663 10.88 11.85 -12.57
CA THR A 663 11.46 10.83 -13.46
C THR A 663 10.52 9.68 -13.83
N SER A 664 9.24 9.73 -13.49
CA SER A 664 8.30 8.64 -13.83
C SER A 664 6.85 9.08 -14.11
N PRO A 665 6.61 9.98 -15.09
CA PRO A 665 5.29 10.51 -15.40
C PRO A 665 4.32 9.50 -16.03
N ILE A 666 4.77 8.36 -16.56
CA ILE A 666 3.88 7.31 -17.08
C ILE A 666 3.09 6.66 -15.94
N ARG A 667 3.68 6.57 -14.75
CA ARG A 667 3.17 5.81 -13.59
C ARG A 667 2.94 6.62 -12.33
N ARG A 668 3.20 7.94 -12.35
CA ARG A 668 2.96 8.86 -11.24
C ARG A 668 2.43 10.20 -11.75
N TYR A 669 1.20 10.53 -11.37
CA TYR A 669 0.57 11.81 -11.65
C TYR A 669 1.32 13.01 -11.05
N PRO A 670 1.90 12.91 -9.82
CA PRO A 670 2.82 13.92 -9.28
C PRO A 670 3.88 14.40 -10.28
N ASP A 671 4.48 13.48 -11.04
CA ASP A 671 5.51 13.80 -12.02
C ASP A 671 4.94 14.57 -13.22
N ILE A 672 3.73 14.28 -13.67
CA ILE A 672 3.03 15.06 -14.71
C ILE A 672 2.81 16.51 -14.24
N VAL A 673 2.43 16.70 -12.97
CA VAL A 673 2.26 18.04 -12.38
C VAL A 673 3.60 18.78 -12.33
N VAL A 674 4.67 18.10 -11.93
CA VAL A 674 6.04 18.66 -11.95
C VAL A 674 6.48 19.01 -13.37
N HIS A 675 6.20 18.18 -14.37
CA HIS A 675 6.47 18.49 -15.78
C HIS A 675 5.74 19.76 -16.22
N ARG A 676 4.44 19.90 -15.90
CA ARG A 676 3.66 21.11 -16.22
C ARG A 676 4.24 22.36 -15.56
N LEU A 677 4.60 22.28 -14.28
CA LEU A 677 5.23 23.39 -13.56
C LEU A 677 6.58 23.76 -14.18
N LEU A 678 7.41 22.76 -14.48
CA LEU A 678 8.72 22.96 -15.11
C LEU A 678 8.60 23.65 -16.47
N LEU A 679 7.74 23.16 -17.35
CA LEU A 679 7.54 23.73 -18.68
C LEU A 679 7.00 25.16 -18.60
N ALA A 680 6.15 25.44 -17.61
CA ALA A 680 5.68 26.79 -17.33
C ALA A 680 6.78 27.73 -16.79
N CYS A 681 7.87 27.20 -16.22
CA CYS A 681 9.07 27.96 -15.86
C CYS A 681 10.01 28.19 -17.05
N LEU A 682 10.04 27.28 -18.05
CA LEU A 682 10.99 27.38 -19.16
C LEU A 682 10.55 28.37 -20.25
N ASN A 683 9.25 28.47 -20.51
CA ASN A 683 8.70 29.15 -21.69
C ASN A 683 8.44 30.67 -21.52
N HIS A 684 9.38 31.42 -20.93
CA HIS A 684 9.15 32.83 -20.55
C HIS A 684 8.92 33.85 -21.69
N LYS A 685 8.97 33.49 -22.99
CA LYS A 685 8.92 34.50 -24.08
C LYS A 685 7.94 34.29 -25.24
N ASN A 686 7.55 33.07 -25.61
CA ASN A 686 6.85 32.86 -26.90
C ASN A 686 5.42 32.25 -26.83
N ASP A 687 4.92 31.83 -25.67
CA ASP A 687 3.60 31.13 -25.58
C ASP A 687 2.81 31.45 -24.30
N GLN A 688 2.66 32.75 -24.00
CA GLN A 688 2.13 33.23 -22.72
C GLN A 688 0.69 32.74 -22.42
N THR A 689 -0.14 32.44 -23.43
CA THR A 689 -1.57 32.17 -23.24
C THR A 689 -1.89 30.80 -22.65
N GLU A 690 -1.22 29.73 -23.08
CA GLU A 690 -1.48 28.36 -22.57
C GLU A 690 -0.79 28.13 -21.21
N ILE A 691 0.37 28.77 -21.02
CA ILE A 691 1.13 28.73 -19.77
C ILE A 691 0.43 29.51 -18.67
N GLN A 692 -0.10 30.71 -18.96
CA GLN A 692 -0.90 31.44 -17.99
C GLN A 692 -2.18 30.69 -17.62
N LYS A 693 -2.82 29.98 -18.56
CA LYS A 693 -3.95 29.10 -18.25
C LYS A 693 -3.53 27.96 -17.31
N THR A 694 -2.41 27.29 -17.61
CA THR A 694 -1.87 26.19 -16.79
C THR A 694 -1.54 26.66 -15.37
N LEU A 695 -0.87 27.81 -15.24
CA LEU A 695 -0.51 28.42 -13.95
C LEU A 695 -1.71 28.96 -13.17
N LYS A 696 -2.73 29.50 -13.84
CA LYS A 696 -3.98 29.91 -13.20
C LYS A 696 -4.71 28.72 -12.56
N CYS A 697 -4.57 27.52 -13.13
CA CYS A 697 -5.21 26.31 -12.62
C CYS A 697 -4.41 25.61 -11.51
N LEU A 698 -3.09 25.74 -11.48
CA LEU A 698 -2.21 25.15 -10.45
C LEU A 698 -1.94 26.12 -9.29
N THR A 699 -3.01 26.57 -8.63
CA THR A 699 -2.90 27.37 -7.41
C THR A 699 -2.29 26.56 -6.26
N ALA A 700 -1.74 27.24 -5.25
CA ALA A 700 -1.20 26.58 -4.06
C ALA A 700 -2.21 25.59 -3.44
N LYS A 701 -3.46 26.03 -3.23
CA LYS A 701 -4.56 25.18 -2.74
C LYS A 701 -4.75 23.94 -3.61
N ARG A 702 -4.76 24.10 -4.94
CA ARG A 702 -4.97 22.97 -5.87
C ARG A 702 -3.81 21.97 -5.81
N LEU A 703 -2.58 22.47 -5.71
CA LEU A 703 -1.40 21.64 -5.52
C LEU A 703 -1.47 20.86 -4.19
N SER A 704 -1.92 21.47 -3.10
CA SER A 704 -2.10 20.79 -1.82
C SER A 704 -3.16 19.68 -1.89
N GLU A 705 -4.27 19.90 -2.60
CA GLU A 705 -5.29 18.86 -2.86
C GLU A 705 -4.70 17.68 -3.64
N ILE A 706 -3.96 17.97 -4.72
CA ILE A 706 -3.28 16.94 -5.53
C ILE A 706 -2.27 16.16 -4.69
N ALA A 707 -1.50 16.85 -3.85
CA ALA A 707 -0.52 16.23 -2.95
C ALA A 707 -1.20 15.24 -2.00
N ASN A 708 -2.27 15.66 -1.32
CA ASN A 708 -3.00 14.83 -0.37
C ASN A 708 -3.59 13.58 -1.04
N HIS A 709 -4.24 13.76 -2.19
CA HIS A 709 -4.79 12.65 -2.98
C HIS A 709 -3.69 11.67 -3.43
N SER A 710 -2.57 12.20 -3.92
CA SER A 710 -1.45 11.39 -4.38
C SER A 710 -0.75 10.64 -3.26
N ASN A 711 -0.68 11.22 -2.06
CA ASN A 711 -0.17 10.54 -0.87
C ASN A 711 -1.07 9.37 -0.47
N PHE A 712 -2.39 9.58 -0.45
CA PHE A 712 -3.38 8.54 -0.15
C PHE A 712 -3.30 7.37 -1.14
N ARG A 713 -3.38 7.66 -2.45
CA ARG A 713 -3.30 6.65 -3.52
C ARG A 713 -1.99 5.86 -3.48
N LYS A 714 -0.87 6.54 -3.22
CA LYS A 714 0.44 5.90 -3.12
C LYS A 714 0.55 4.95 -1.94
N GLU A 715 0.03 5.33 -0.77
CA GLU A 715 0.04 4.45 0.40
C GLU A 715 -0.83 3.21 0.14
N ASN A 716 -2.02 3.40 -0.42
CA ASN A 716 -2.90 2.30 -0.81
C ASN A 716 -2.26 1.37 -1.84
N ALA A 717 -1.63 1.92 -2.87
CA ALA A 717 -0.89 1.15 -3.87
C ALA A 717 0.22 0.32 -3.23
N LYS A 718 1.02 0.92 -2.35
CA LYS A 718 2.13 0.22 -1.65
C LYS A 718 1.60 -0.93 -0.78
N ILE A 719 0.51 -0.70 -0.06
CA ILE A 719 -0.12 -1.71 0.78
C ILE A 719 -0.71 -2.84 -0.07
N ALA A 720 -1.39 -2.51 -1.17
CA ALA A 720 -1.95 -3.48 -2.11
C ALA A 720 -0.85 -4.36 -2.72
N SER A 721 0.27 -3.76 -3.15
CA SER A 721 1.45 -4.50 -3.62
C SER A 721 1.99 -5.46 -2.56
N LYS A 722 2.10 -5.02 -1.29
CA LYS A 722 2.55 -5.89 -0.19
C LYS A 722 1.59 -7.05 0.06
N GLU A 723 0.28 -6.83 0.06
CA GLU A 723 -0.71 -7.91 0.22
C GLU A 723 -0.72 -8.87 -0.97
N SER A 724 -0.48 -8.38 -2.19
CA SER A 724 -0.27 -9.23 -3.36
C SER A 724 0.98 -10.09 -3.22
N THR A 725 2.11 -9.52 -2.78
CA THR A 725 3.33 -10.30 -2.48
C THR A 725 3.06 -11.40 -1.45
N THR A 726 2.31 -11.10 -0.38
CA THR A 726 1.94 -12.10 0.64
C THR A 726 1.04 -13.20 0.07
N LEU A 727 0.06 -12.85 -0.78
CA LEU A 727 -0.82 -13.82 -1.46
C LEU A 727 -0.03 -14.79 -2.36
N TYR A 728 0.91 -14.27 -3.14
CA TYR A 728 1.74 -15.11 -4.02
C TYR A 728 2.76 -15.93 -3.25
N LEU A 729 3.30 -15.42 -2.13
CA LEU A 729 4.09 -16.23 -1.23
C LEU A 729 3.26 -17.41 -0.69
N TYR A 730 2.04 -17.15 -0.22
CA TYR A 730 1.15 -18.22 0.23
C TYR A 730 0.90 -19.26 -0.86
N LYS A 731 0.59 -18.82 -2.09
CA LYS A 731 0.37 -19.72 -3.24
C LYS A 731 1.59 -20.60 -3.53
N TYR A 732 2.79 -20.01 -3.51
CA TYR A 732 4.05 -20.73 -3.67
C TYR A 732 4.29 -21.76 -2.56
N LEU A 733 4.03 -21.40 -1.30
CA LEU A 733 4.20 -22.31 -0.17
C LEU A 733 3.25 -23.50 -0.26
N VAL A 734 1.98 -23.28 -0.63
CA VAL A 734 0.97 -24.35 -0.77
C VAL A 734 1.32 -25.31 -1.91
N SER A 735 1.76 -24.81 -3.07
CA SER A 735 2.11 -25.69 -4.20
C SER A 735 3.31 -26.60 -3.87
N LYS A 736 4.23 -26.12 -3.04
CA LYS A 736 5.40 -26.89 -2.61
C LYS A 736 5.11 -27.85 -1.46
N ASP A 737 4.10 -27.58 -0.63
CA ASP A 737 3.55 -28.53 0.36
C ASP A 737 2.97 -29.76 -0.32
N SER A 738 2.19 -29.59 -1.40
CA SER A 738 1.64 -30.70 -2.17
C SER A 738 2.68 -31.58 -2.86
N GLU A 739 3.90 -31.06 -3.07
CA GLU A 739 5.03 -31.80 -3.64
C GLU A 739 5.85 -32.58 -2.57
N ASN A 740 5.47 -32.52 -1.28
CA ASN A 740 6.23 -33.10 -0.16
C ASN A 740 7.71 -32.65 -0.10
N ASN A 741 8.02 -31.51 -0.71
CA ASN A 741 9.38 -31.04 -0.99
C ASN A 741 9.93 -30.05 0.06
N PHE A 742 9.18 -29.76 1.12
CA PHE A 742 9.54 -28.65 2.01
C PHE A 742 10.59 -29.01 3.07
N LYS A 743 11.59 -28.13 3.16
CA LYS A 743 12.68 -28.16 4.15
C LYS A 743 12.63 -26.94 5.06
N LYS A 744 13.20 -27.15 6.25
CA LYS A 744 13.51 -26.25 7.37
C LYS A 744 13.83 -24.79 6.97
N THR A 745 13.33 -23.78 7.70
CA THR A 745 13.77 -22.37 7.51
C THR A 745 13.97 -21.61 8.83
N VAL A 746 14.91 -20.66 8.83
CA VAL A 746 15.29 -19.90 10.03
C VAL A 746 14.40 -18.66 10.17
N ALA A 747 13.96 -18.37 11.39
CA ALA A 747 13.26 -17.16 11.77
C ALA A 747 13.93 -16.47 12.96
N TYR A 748 13.79 -15.14 13.03
CA TYR A 748 14.41 -14.30 14.05
C TYR A 748 13.34 -13.60 14.87
N ILE A 749 13.32 -13.85 16.18
CA ILE A 749 12.46 -13.11 17.10
C ILE A 749 13.05 -11.72 17.31
N TYR A 750 12.25 -10.69 17.07
CA TYR A 750 12.67 -9.31 17.34
C TYR A 750 11.79 -8.63 18.40
N ASN A 751 10.63 -9.21 18.74
CA ASN A 751 9.78 -8.70 19.82
C ASN A 751 8.96 -9.83 20.44
N ILE A 752 8.79 -9.79 21.76
CA ILE A 752 7.91 -10.69 22.52
C ILE A 752 6.95 -9.81 23.31
N ASP A 753 5.65 -9.96 23.05
CA ASP A 753 4.56 -9.32 23.79
C ASP A 753 3.91 -10.35 24.72
N SER A 754 2.94 -9.95 25.56
CA SER A 754 2.28 -10.87 26.51
C SER A 754 1.43 -11.96 25.85
N SER A 755 1.01 -11.77 24.60
CA SER A 755 0.11 -12.68 23.89
C SER A 755 0.68 -13.20 22.55
N LYS A 756 1.84 -12.68 22.12
CA LYS A 756 2.40 -12.96 20.79
C LYS A 756 3.91 -12.75 20.71
N ILE A 757 4.52 -13.44 19.76
CA ILE A 757 5.92 -13.30 19.35
C ILE A 757 5.94 -12.72 17.94
N LYS A 758 6.77 -11.70 17.69
CA LYS A 758 7.01 -11.17 16.34
C LYS A 758 8.31 -11.70 15.80
N ILE A 759 8.26 -12.20 14.57
CA ILE A 759 9.36 -12.88 13.91
C ILE A 759 9.65 -12.29 12.52
N PHE A 760 10.89 -12.45 12.10
CA PHE A 760 11.35 -12.14 10.75
C PHE A 760 11.92 -13.40 10.09
N VAL A 761 11.48 -13.74 8.88
CA VAL A 761 11.92 -14.89 8.09
C VAL A 761 12.76 -14.40 6.91
N PRO A 762 14.11 -14.44 6.98
CA PRO A 762 14.98 -13.80 6.00
C PRO A 762 14.83 -14.35 4.58
N LYS A 763 14.63 -15.67 4.44
CA LYS A 763 14.47 -16.34 3.14
C LYS A 763 13.36 -15.71 2.29
N PHE A 764 12.32 -15.19 2.94
CA PHE A 764 11.16 -14.59 2.28
C PHE A 764 11.04 -13.09 2.54
N ALA A 765 12.02 -12.48 3.22
CA ALA A 765 11.94 -11.11 3.72
C ALA A 765 10.60 -10.81 4.44
N LEU A 766 10.10 -11.80 5.17
CA LEU A 766 8.74 -11.77 5.74
C LEU A 766 8.79 -11.39 7.22
N GLU A 767 8.09 -10.32 7.56
CA GLU A 767 7.76 -9.96 8.94
C GLU A 767 6.37 -10.50 9.28
N THR A 768 6.24 -11.30 10.33
CA THR A 768 4.97 -11.86 10.79
C THR A 768 4.91 -12.02 12.31
N GLU A 769 3.74 -12.34 12.84
CA GLU A 769 3.50 -12.55 14.27
C GLU A 769 2.84 -13.90 14.54
N LEU A 770 3.22 -14.52 15.66
CA LEU A 770 2.72 -15.79 16.15
C LEU A 770 2.08 -15.56 17.51
N THR A 771 0.79 -15.88 17.67
CA THR A 771 0.14 -15.79 18.98
C THR A 771 0.44 -17.04 19.79
N PHE A 772 0.56 -16.90 21.11
CA PHE A 772 0.78 -18.05 22.00
C PHE A 772 -0.37 -19.08 21.95
N SER A 773 -1.56 -18.69 21.47
CA SER A 773 -2.66 -19.62 21.20
C SER A 773 -2.33 -20.64 20.10
N HIS A 774 -1.48 -20.28 19.14
CA HIS A 774 -1.05 -21.15 18.04
C HIS A 774 0.20 -21.95 18.39
N ILE A 775 0.96 -21.51 19.40
CA ILE A 775 2.11 -22.23 19.97
C ILE A 775 1.55 -23.28 20.92
N ALA A 776 1.50 -24.54 20.48
CA ALA A 776 0.94 -25.69 21.19
C ALA A 776 0.89 -25.55 22.72
N GLN A 777 -0.31 -25.61 23.32
CA GLN A 777 -0.44 -25.79 24.76
C GLN A 777 0.24 -27.11 25.14
N PRO A 778 1.14 -27.14 26.15
CA PRO A 778 1.72 -28.40 26.61
C PRO A 778 0.58 -29.31 27.09
N SER A 779 0.48 -30.50 26.49
CA SER A 779 -0.51 -31.51 26.86
C SER A 779 -0.21 -32.09 28.25
N LYS A 780 -1.08 -31.76 29.21
CA LYS A 780 -1.39 -32.36 30.55
C LYS A 780 -0.83 -33.80 30.79
N LYS A 781 -0.38 -34.26 31.98
CA LYS A 781 -1.03 -34.20 33.34
C LYS A 781 -0.19 -34.94 34.46
N TYR A 782 -0.36 -34.51 35.74
CA TYR A 782 -0.03 -35.14 37.09
C TYR A 782 1.45 -35.10 37.59
N SER A 783 1.79 -34.80 38.87
CA SER A 783 1.29 -35.31 40.17
C SER A 783 1.11 -34.25 41.30
N PRO A 784 0.54 -34.62 42.47
CA PRO A 784 0.16 -33.73 43.57
C PRO A 784 1.20 -33.68 44.68
N MET A 785 2.12 -32.72 44.64
CA MET A 785 2.68 -32.08 45.84
C MET A 785 3.54 -30.90 45.38
N GLY A 786 3.01 -29.70 45.61
CA GLY A 786 3.72 -28.42 45.66
C GLY A 786 4.60 -28.05 44.47
N ILE A 787 4.16 -27.09 43.65
CA ILE A 787 4.93 -25.88 43.27
C ILE A 787 4.02 -24.90 42.50
N GLU A 788 4.16 -23.61 42.85
CA GLU A 788 3.58 -22.42 42.21
C GLU A 788 3.92 -22.30 40.72
N PHE A 789 2.97 -21.89 39.87
CA PHE A 789 3.30 -21.24 38.61
C PHE A 789 3.79 -19.81 38.86
N LYS A 790 5.09 -19.65 39.12
CA LYS A 790 5.79 -18.37 39.02
C LYS A 790 6.62 -18.34 37.72
N LEU A 791 6.08 -17.71 36.69
CA LEU A 791 6.88 -16.90 35.77
C LEU A 791 6.83 -15.44 36.22
N LYS A 792 7.60 -15.19 37.30
CA LYS A 792 8.16 -13.90 37.72
C LYS A 792 9.52 -13.79 37.01
N ARG A 793 9.75 -12.70 36.25
CA ARG A 793 11.05 -12.26 35.67
C ARG A 793 11.80 -13.27 34.76
N TRP A 794 11.70 -13.05 33.44
CA TRP A 794 12.81 -13.37 32.54
C TRP A 794 13.90 -12.30 32.70
N LYS A 795 14.96 -12.61 33.46
CA LYS A 795 16.26 -11.93 33.31
C LYS A 795 17.08 -12.77 32.34
N CYS A 796 16.98 -12.45 31.05
CA CYS A 796 18.01 -12.79 30.09
C CYS A 796 18.66 -11.47 29.67
N ALA A 797 19.83 -11.20 30.26
CA ALA A 797 20.83 -10.39 29.59
C ALA A 797 21.46 -11.30 28.53
N SER A 798 21.72 -10.75 27.35
CA SER A 798 22.24 -11.40 26.12
C SER A 798 21.29 -12.34 25.34
N ASP A 799 20.99 -11.88 24.12
CA ASP A 799 21.02 -12.58 22.83
C ASP A 799 20.01 -13.68 22.46
N PHE A 800 19.42 -13.49 21.27
CA PHE A 800 18.75 -14.43 20.36
C PHE A 800 18.40 -15.82 20.92
N CYS A 801 17.10 -16.08 21.15
CA CYS A 801 16.59 -17.46 21.24
C CYS A 801 16.27 -18.02 19.84
N SER A 802 16.82 -19.19 19.53
CA SER A 802 16.33 -20.05 18.45
C SER A 802 15.03 -20.74 18.86
N VAL A 803 14.13 -20.89 17.90
CA VAL A 803 12.87 -21.63 18.05
C VAL A 803 12.90 -22.80 17.08
N GLU A 804 12.84 -24.02 17.59
CA GLU A 804 12.50 -25.23 16.86
C GLU A 804 10.99 -25.35 16.68
N MET A 805 10.53 -26.08 15.67
CA MET A 805 9.12 -26.20 15.31
C MET A 805 8.89 -27.62 14.78
N PHE A 806 7.81 -28.28 15.21
CA PHE A 806 7.50 -29.67 14.83
C PHE A 806 6.08 -29.81 14.26
N TRP A 807 5.83 -30.89 13.51
CA TRP A 807 4.50 -31.32 13.07
C TRP A 807 4.40 -32.84 13.17
N ASP A 808 3.36 -33.36 13.82
CA ASP A 808 3.10 -34.80 13.89
C ASP A 808 1.78 -35.19 13.20
N LYS A 809 1.78 -36.38 12.61
CA LYS A 809 0.64 -36.94 11.87
C LYS A 809 -0.45 -37.35 12.87
N ILE A 810 -1.61 -36.67 12.88
CA ILE A 810 -2.81 -37.28 13.49
C ILE A 810 -3.21 -38.42 12.56
N SER A 811 -2.86 -39.65 12.94
CA SER A 811 -3.54 -40.82 12.43
C SER A 811 -5.01 -40.75 12.87
N ASP A 812 -5.93 -40.97 11.94
CA ASP A 812 -7.35 -41.11 12.22
C ASP A 812 -7.57 -42.28 13.19
N GLN A 813 -7.54 -42.01 14.49
CA GLN A 813 -8.06 -42.94 15.47
C GLN A 813 -9.58 -42.83 15.47
N LYS A 814 -10.20 -43.70 14.66
CA LYS A 814 -11.57 -44.16 14.91
C LYS A 814 -11.65 -44.60 16.38
N LYS A 815 -12.49 -43.90 17.14
CA LYS A 815 -12.96 -44.34 18.46
C LYS A 815 -13.45 -45.78 18.36
N LYS A 816 -12.74 -46.72 18.99
CA LYS A 816 -13.34 -47.89 19.61
C LYS A 816 -13.18 -47.72 21.12
N THR A 817 -14.28 -47.34 21.74
CA THR A 817 -14.52 -47.55 23.17
C THR A 817 -14.49 -49.04 23.47
N THR A 818 -13.67 -49.48 24.42
CA THR A 818 -14.04 -50.42 25.51
C THR A 818 -12.80 -50.79 26.34
N GLY A 819 -12.87 -50.50 27.65
CA GLY A 819 -12.27 -51.21 28.81
C GLY A 819 -10.77 -51.52 28.80
N SER A 820 -10.04 -51.60 29.90
CA SER A 820 -10.33 -51.48 31.33
C SER A 820 -8.97 -51.57 32.02
N ASN A 821 -8.81 -50.85 33.13
CA ASN A 821 -8.06 -51.23 34.33
C ASN A 821 -6.51 -51.28 34.36
N LEU A 822 -6.01 -50.55 35.38
CA LEU A 822 -4.83 -50.84 36.24
C LEU A 822 -3.43 -50.78 35.57
N SER A 823 -2.32 -50.41 36.20
CA SER A 823 -1.95 -49.80 37.50
C SER A 823 -0.41 -49.62 37.47
N SER A 824 0.09 -48.63 38.22
CA SER A 824 1.43 -48.53 38.85
C SER A 824 2.73 -48.63 38.01
N ASP A 825 3.55 -47.57 38.11
CA ASP A 825 4.97 -47.51 38.55
C ASP A 825 5.95 -48.58 38.00
N THR A 826 7.15 -48.31 37.47
CA THR A 826 8.26 -47.40 37.85
C THR A 826 9.28 -47.27 36.70
N GLU A 827 10.18 -46.30 36.88
CA GLU A 827 11.34 -45.83 36.09
C GLU A 827 12.41 -46.86 35.62
N CYS A 828 13.27 -46.34 34.70
CA CYS A 828 14.62 -46.77 34.31
C CYS A 828 14.72 -48.06 33.46
N ASP A 829 15.49 -48.15 32.37
CA ASP A 829 16.74 -47.48 32.04
C ASP A 829 16.94 -47.33 30.52
N LEU A 830 17.70 -46.29 30.17
CA LEU A 830 18.38 -46.12 28.90
C LEU A 830 19.46 -47.21 28.70
N ASP A 831 19.73 -47.49 27.42
CA ASP A 831 20.94 -48.09 26.90
C ASP A 831 21.18 -49.57 27.22
N VAL A 832 20.82 -50.43 26.26
CA VAL A 832 21.76 -51.24 25.45
C VAL A 832 20.95 -52.33 24.75
N ALA A 833 20.82 -52.23 23.41
CA ALA A 833 20.71 -53.34 22.44
C ALA A 833 20.07 -52.82 21.14
N MET A 834 20.74 -51.96 20.38
CA MET A 834 21.49 -52.43 19.19
C MET A 834 21.67 -53.94 19.05
N LYS A 835 21.26 -54.43 17.87
CA LYS A 835 21.56 -55.75 17.24
C LYS A 835 20.64 -56.88 17.73
N SER A 836 19.97 -57.67 16.87
CA SER A 836 20.25 -57.98 15.47
C SER A 836 19.11 -58.82 14.85
N LEU A 837 18.78 -58.48 13.60
CA LEU A 837 18.50 -59.38 12.46
C LEU A 837 17.36 -60.43 12.57
N ASN A 838 16.35 -60.36 11.68
CA ASN A 838 16.35 -61.03 10.36
C ASN A 838 14.92 -61.19 9.76
N ILE A 839 14.76 -60.72 8.50
CA ILE A 839 14.07 -61.39 7.35
C ILE A 839 12.52 -61.62 7.50
N LYS A 840 11.59 -61.44 6.54
CA LYS A 840 11.53 -61.61 5.06
C LYS A 840 10.36 -60.81 4.46
N THR A 841 10.49 -60.55 3.16
CA THR A 841 9.55 -59.97 2.18
C THR A 841 8.31 -60.80 1.88
N GLU A 842 7.17 -60.16 1.57
CA GLU A 842 6.15 -60.67 0.65
C GLU A 842 5.67 -59.55 -0.30
N ILE A 843 5.70 -59.87 -1.59
CA ILE A 843 5.27 -59.07 -2.75
C ILE A 843 3.82 -59.46 -3.04
N ILE A 844 2.94 -58.48 -3.25
CA ILE A 844 1.65 -58.70 -3.92
C ILE A 844 1.51 -57.65 -5.02
N GLU A 845 1.71 -58.09 -6.27
CA GLU A 845 1.33 -57.37 -7.50
C GLU A 845 -0.17 -57.54 -7.77
N TYR A 846 -0.82 -56.52 -8.33
CA TYR A 846 -2.00 -56.63 -9.22
C TYR A 846 -2.17 -55.31 -10.02
N PRO A 847 -2.85 -55.33 -11.20
CA PRO A 847 -2.19 -55.12 -12.48
C PRO A 847 -2.50 -53.78 -13.16
N THR A 848 -1.64 -53.43 -14.10
CA THR A 848 -1.88 -52.45 -15.17
C THR A 848 -2.97 -52.93 -16.14
N CYS A 849 -3.94 -52.05 -16.48
CA CYS A 849 -4.30 -51.70 -17.88
C CYS A 849 -5.59 -50.85 -18.04
N LEU A 850 -5.50 -49.89 -18.99
CA LEU A 850 -6.53 -49.36 -19.92
C LEU A 850 -7.42 -48.14 -19.54
N THR A 851 -6.99 -46.97 -20.05
CA THR A 851 -7.69 -45.97 -20.89
C THR A 851 -9.20 -45.70 -20.74
N ALA A 852 -9.56 -44.46 -20.35
CA ALA A 852 -10.54 -43.54 -21.01
C ALA A 852 -10.76 -42.24 -20.18
N PRO A 853 -11.12 -41.09 -20.79
CA PRO A 853 -11.12 -39.77 -20.16
C PRO A 853 -12.44 -39.48 -19.43
N VAL A 854 -12.39 -38.94 -18.21
CA VAL A 854 -13.59 -38.48 -17.48
C VAL A 854 -13.36 -37.06 -16.96
N SER A 855 -14.28 -36.18 -17.36
CA SER A 855 -14.46 -34.76 -17.04
C SER A 855 -14.15 -34.33 -15.58
N PRO A 856 -13.65 -33.10 -15.35
CA PRO A 856 -13.38 -32.61 -14.00
C PRO A 856 -14.70 -32.37 -13.25
N LYS A 857 -15.03 -33.26 -12.30
CA LYS A 857 -16.05 -33.00 -11.27
C LYS A 857 -15.55 -31.91 -10.33
N ALA A 858 -16.42 -30.96 -10.04
CA ALA A 858 -16.20 -29.89 -9.08
C ALA A 858 -15.73 -30.43 -7.72
N VAL A 859 -14.63 -29.86 -7.22
CA VAL A 859 -14.05 -30.19 -5.91
C VAL A 859 -14.95 -29.60 -4.81
N PRO A 860 -15.33 -30.36 -3.76
CA PRO A 860 -16.23 -29.87 -2.70
C PRO A 860 -15.61 -28.78 -1.83
N SER A 861 -16.48 -27.95 -1.26
CA SER A 861 -16.24 -26.74 -0.47
C SER A 861 -15.48 -26.91 0.88
N ASP A 862 -15.03 -28.11 1.23
CA ASP A 862 -14.41 -28.40 2.54
C ASP A 862 -12.93 -28.02 2.66
N ASN A 863 -12.26 -27.69 1.54
CA ASN A 863 -10.90 -27.15 1.58
C ASN A 863 -10.83 -25.69 2.07
N PHE A 864 -11.95 -24.96 2.05
CA PHE A 864 -11.99 -23.53 2.40
C PHE A 864 -11.65 -23.27 3.88
N THR A 865 -12.03 -24.18 4.77
CA THR A 865 -11.73 -24.09 6.22
C THR A 865 -10.35 -24.65 6.56
N LYS A 866 -9.75 -25.51 5.73
CA LYS A 866 -8.36 -25.97 5.88
C LYS A 866 -7.35 -24.89 5.47
N ILE A 867 -7.72 -24.04 4.50
CA ILE A 867 -6.88 -22.98 3.91
C ILE A 867 -6.58 -21.82 4.89
N LEU A 868 -7.53 -21.45 5.76
CA LEU A 868 -7.29 -20.46 6.83
C LEU A 868 -6.51 -21.05 8.02
N ARG A 869 -6.38 -22.38 8.11
CA ARG A 869 -5.79 -23.11 9.23
C ARG A 869 -4.34 -23.55 9.03
N ILE A 870 -3.68 -23.19 7.93
CA ILE A 870 -2.27 -23.57 7.72
C ILE A 870 -1.35 -22.88 8.76
N PHE A 871 -1.74 -21.71 9.27
CA PHE A 871 -1.07 -21.08 10.43
C PHE A 871 -1.50 -21.66 11.80
N ASP A 872 -2.63 -22.40 11.86
CA ASP A 872 -3.09 -23.08 13.08
C ASP A 872 -2.32 -24.39 13.34
N LYS A 873 -1.36 -24.71 12.46
CA LYS A 873 -0.62 -25.96 12.40
C LYS A 873 0.87 -25.80 12.70
N ILE A 874 1.20 -24.82 13.52
CA ILE A 874 2.57 -24.36 13.75
C ILE A 874 2.95 -24.74 15.19
N HIS A 875 3.62 -25.88 15.44
CA HIS A 875 4.13 -26.15 16.79
C HIS A 875 5.50 -25.49 16.97
N ILE A 876 5.74 -24.85 18.11
CA ILE A 876 6.99 -24.17 18.47
C ILE A 876 7.58 -24.83 19.72
N TYR A 877 8.86 -25.18 19.65
CA TYR A 877 9.70 -25.78 20.67
C TYR A 877 10.94 -24.91 20.86
N LEU A 878 11.08 -24.33 22.05
CA LEU A 878 12.27 -23.55 22.41
C LEU A 878 13.35 -24.52 22.91
N VAL A 879 14.52 -24.55 22.29
CA VAL A 879 15.66 -25.34 22.78
C VAL A 879 16.65 -24.39 23.46
N PRO A 880 16.80 -24.41 24.80
CA PRO A 880 17.86 -23.68 25.48
C PRO A 880 19.14 -24.52 25.48
N GLU A 881 20.24 -23.97 24.97
CA GLU A 881 21.57 -24.58 25.14
C GLU A 881 22.34 -23.83 26.25
N LEU A 882 22.56 -24.50 27.37
CA LEU A 882 23.49 -24.07 28.40
C LEU A 882 24.91 -24.45 27.94
N SER A 883 25.71 -23.48 27.47
CA SER A 883 27.15 -23.66 27.42
C SER A 883 27.88 -22.54 28.17
N LYS A 884 28.70 -22.97 29.13
CA LYS A 884 29.63 -22.11 29.84
C LYS A 884 30.70 -21.64 28.87
N ASN A 885 30.84 -20.32 28.74
CA ASN A 885 32.02 -19.61 28.26
C ASN A 885 32.64 -20.11 26.93
N LYS A 886 32.05 -19.71 25.80
CA LYS A 886 32.72 -19.25 24.56
C LYS A 886 31.67 -19.03 23.47
N ILE A 887 31.71 -17.88 22.81
CA ILE A 887 30.84 -17.55 21.66
C ILE A 887 31.20 -18.50 20.52
N ASN A 888 30.33 -19.48 20.26
CA ASN A 888 30.37 -20.34 19.09
C ASN A 888 28.96 -20.41 18.52
N ILE A 889 28.74 -19.73 17.39
CA ILE A 889 27.49 -19.81 16.63
C ILE A 889 27.52 -21.13 15.87
N LYS A 890 26.75 -22.12 16.31
CA LYS A 890 26.48 -23.31 15.48
C LYS A 890 25.04 -23.27 14.94
N PRO A 891 24.85 -23.60 13.65
CA PRO A 891 23.54 -23.60 13.01
C PRO A 891 22.73 -24.80 13.51
N ILE A 892 21.52 -24.54 14.00
CA ILE A 892 20.59 -25.60 14.38
C ILE A 892 19.32 -25.45 13.54
N TYR A 893 18.98 -26.57 12.90
CA TYR A 893 18.10 -26.70 11.73
C TYR A 893 16.65 -27.00 12.15
N VAL A 894 15.65 -26.24 11.66
CA VAL A 894 14.22 -26.33 12.08
C VAL A 894 13.18 -26.47 10.93
N LEU A 895 12.45 -27.61 10.89
CA LEU A 895 11.53 -28.15 9.86
C LEU A 895 10.19 -27.40 9.91
N PRO A 896 9.50 -27.17 8.78
CA PRO A 896 8.06 -26.97 8.76
C PRO A 896 7.34 -28.32 8.82
#